data_AF-G0P7Z9-F1
#
_entry.id   AF-G0P7Z9-F1
#
_cell.length_a   1.000
_cell.length_b   1.000
_cell.length_c   1.000
_cell.angle_alpha   90.00
_cell.angle_beta   90.00
_cell.angle_gamma   90.00
#
_symmetry.space_group_name_H-M   'P 1'
#
loop_
_entity.id
_entity.type
_entity.pdbx_description
1 polymer ?
#
loop_
_entity_poly.entity_id
_entity_poly.type
_entity_poly.pdbx_seq_one_letter_code
_entity_poly.pdbx_strand_id
1 'polypeptide(L)'
;MSWQKLTVELKVKIVELLDYESRCNIKLCSKDDKEVVDLAQLVAKRLEIFEVRSEMSQGKTTVRLKLDGFTIWFTGREDVTRVDRGWNGEIIEEYSETVQQNRHYLVRDFMERLCLHGLSEVDTFEVDDVDFPPPEHWEIICDNLLFPYATIEVYVLWLQKIKEFSQKFKRLEVGDVFGRNPESQGLFTGIQASESLKVDHTIEMTDDELDQLEAQDIKIFSMNLTWNAVRRRLERFLKCGKKDEELDIYFQLPESFSAKEMLFPKNLVLKAKSEYEELGEYNGDILGGFENIHGVQDPREIDCRNYGHAARIFCKVHQKPIVTEFKICNLRLCSKADKETVDSTKPSARILRMTEFLSAMAEGKTSIRLDIDTFTIWFTGRENLTRIERGWNEYVDEDLSETKQKNRHELVGEFMGRLSQRGFMKADTVEIDTINFPVLETWNIKCDNLKIDRIFHEHYPGWLRKFIKLGTKYKTFVSNSWADDEEISTLLASMKVSESMKIEYDQDFTDDQLDEIEAIDLKIRSPNYTPEGVQKRLMKFLKYGKKDDELELYAPIDEDTELREEFIPKNLVVKTIRVDEEFNEFVLHLVSGFENVHGIQAPREIHCVQLGDMFLDFIYKSFLSFFIVFYVNFHFFVISKFPYLRKMTNKKKLEWSDGFPDDVKKEIVSFLDYESRCHLKLCSKSDYDLVNSTKFVANKLEFHETLSEFVDDKTIIRIDIDTFTIWFSGKENLTRIDRGWNGEIIEEFSKTVQRNRYELIEEFLNRYSYKGLIKAVNVTVDSLKLLPHWKFEFQRLSLCDVKHYRVWLQNLAPNLKKLQVGGDGIREEMSRLKVSESLNLYNCPDIQDEDLEGVTATDIRVYKAKLSEKWVKKMLEHHLTNGTRTDVFEVVLDAISNDTTFKPFNYIPDELICRRDQRPDTEYTENAFYGKIYGGFKNINGVQDRRRLSIIPNSPSFSIRCEVYKSPEGSYEMDPIYEGIEEQDYRRASLY
;
A
#
# COMPACT_ATOMS: atom_id res chain seq x y z
N MET A 1 -42.84 29.26 -30.99
CA MET A 1 -42.34 30.60 -31.42
C MET A 1 -40.85 30.48 -31.71
N SER A 2 -40.24 31.44 -32.43
CA SER A 2 -38.77 31.52 -32.53
C SER A 2 -38.21 32.38 -31.38
N TRP A 3 -36.98 32.11 -30.95
CA TRP A 3 -36.30 32.81 -29.85
C TRP A 3 -36.33 34.35 -29.98
N GLN A 4 -36.07 34.86 -31.19
CA GLN A 4 -36.13 36.28 -31.55
C GLN A 4 -37.55 36.91 -31.48
N LYS A 5 -38.61 36.13 -31.22
CA LYS A 5 -39.99 36.60 -31.09
C LYS A 5 -40.54 36.49 -29.66
N LEU A 6 -39.70 36.12 -28.70
CA LEU A 6 -40.03 36.10 -27.28
C LEU A 6 -39.75 37.47 -26.65
N THR A 7 -40.53 37.86 -25.65
CA THR A 7 -40.21 39.01 -24.79
C THR A 7 -39.00 38.69 -23.91
N VAL A 8 -38.29 39.71 -23.42
CA VAL A 8 -37.18 39.53 -22.47
C VAL A 8 -37.61 38.70 -21.26
N GLU A 9 -38.78 38.99 -20.68
CA GLU A 9 -39.35 38.22 -19.56
C GLU A 9 -39.56 36.74 -19.88
N LEU A 10 -40.04 36.40 -21.09
CA LEU A 10 -40.20 35.01 -21.52
C LEU A 10 -38.87 34.33 -21.85
N LYS A 11 -37.85 35.08 -22.30
CA LYS A 11 -36.50 34.53 -22.46
C LYS A 11 -35.87 34.24 -21.10
N VAL A 12 -35.91 35.19 -20.16
CA VAL A 12 -35.39 35.02 -18.78
C VAL A 12 -36.00 33.77 -18.13
N LYS A 13 -37.33 33.61 -18.18
CA LYS A 13 -38.04 32.41 -17.68
C LYS A 13 -37.71 31.09 -18.39
N ILE A 14 -37.10 31.14 -19.58
CA ILE A 14 -36.54 29.94 -20.23
C ILE A 14 -35.10 29.72 -19.76
N VAL A 15 -34.29 30.77 -19.66
CA VAL A 15 -32.91 30.69 -19.16
C VAL A 15 -32.84 30.21 -17.72
N GLU A 16 -33.78 30.63 -16.87
CA GLU A 16 -33.95 30.14 -15.49
C GLU A 16 -34.02 28.60 -15.43
N LEU A 17 -34.61 27.96 -16.45
CA LEU A 17 -34.78 26.50 -16.57
C LEU A 17 -33.60 25.79 -17.27
N LEU A 18 -32.54 26.52 -17.66
CA LEU A 18 -31.37 25.96 -18.35
C LEU A 18 -30.20 25.71 -17.40
N ASP A 19 -29.48 24.62 -17.65
CA ASP A 19 -28.18 24.32 -17.04
C ASP A 19 -27.09 25.35 -17.40
N TYR A 20 -25.98 25.31 -16.66
CA TYR A 20 -24.89 26.27 -16.82
C TYR A 20 -24.22 26.19 -18.21
N GLU A 21 -24.18 25.01 -18.86
CA GLU A 21 -23.65 24.83 -20.21
C GLU A 21 -24.50 25.56 -21.25
N SER A 22 -25.81 25.29 -21.25
CA SER A 22 -26.79 25.94 -22.11
C SER A 22 -26.81 27.46 -21.90
N ARG A 23 -26.67 27.93 -20.65
CA ARG A 23 -26.51 29.35 -20.32
C ARG A 23 -25.23 29.95 -20.94
N CYS A 24 -24.10 29.27 -20.83
CA CYS A 24 -22.83 29.73 -21.44
C CYS A 24 -22.92 29.78 -22.96
N ASN A 25 -23.49 28.75 -23.59
CA ASN A 25 -23.73 28.72 -25.03
C ASN A 25 -24.63 29.88 -25.50
N ILE A 26 -25.64 30.28 -24.73
CA ILE A 26 -26.48 31.46 -25.04
C ILE A 26 -25.68 32.77 -24.87
N LYS A 27 -24.82 32.91 -23.85
CA LYS A 27 -23.94 34.10 -23.71
C LYS A 27 -22.97 34.28 -24.89
N LEU A 28 -22.63 33.21 -25.60
CA LEU A 28 -21.82 33.25 -26.82
C LEU A 28 -22.61 33.59 -28.09
N CYS A 29 -23.95 33.48 -28.09
CA CYS A 29 -24.78 33.67 -29.29
C CYS A 29 -24.97 35.14 -29.70
N SER A 30 -25.24 36.04 -28.75
CA SER A 30 -25.34 37.49 -29.03
C SER A 30 -25.21 38.33 -27.76
N LYS A 31 -24.97 39.64 -27.91
CA LYS A 31 -24.92 40.59 -26.78
C LYS A 31 -26.28 40.70 -26.07
N ASP A 32 -27.36 40.81 -26.84
CA ASP A 32 -28.73 40.90 -26.33
C ASP A 32 -29.13 39.62 -25.58
N ASP A 33 -28.65 38.46 -26.04
CA ASP A 33 -28.89 37.18 -25.37
C ASP A 33 -27.98 36.97 -24.16
N LYS A 34 -26.75 37.49 -24.16
CA LYS A 34 -25.93 37.59 -22.95
C LYS A 34 -26.63 38.43 -21.87
N GLU A 35 -27.13 39.61 -22.21
CA GLU A 35 -27.85 40.48 -21.25
C GLU A 35 -29.10 39.78 -20.68
N VAL A 36 -29.79 38.96 -21.46
CA VAL A 36 -30.88 38.09 -20.99
C VAL A 36 -30.40 37.03 -20.00
N VAL A 37 -29.22 36.42 -20.20
CA VAL A 37 -28.69 35.41 -19.25
C VAL A 37 -28.11 36.06 -18.00
N ASP A 38 -27.49 37.24 -18.11
CA ASP A 38 -26.98 38.02 -16.98
C ASP A 38 -28.14 38.62 -16.11
N LEU A 39 -29.38 38.58 -16.60
CA LEU A 39 -30.62 38.92 -15.86
C LEU A 39 -31.33 37.72 -15.21
N ALA A 40 -30.90 36.48 -15.50
CA ALA A 40 -31.59 35.27 -15.05
C ALA A 40 -30.83 34.60 -13.89
N GLN A 41 -31.46 34.47 -12.72
CA GLN A 41 -30.84 33.82 -11.56
C GLN A 41 -30.43 32.38 -11.91
N LEU A 42 -29.26 31.96 -11.44
CA LEU A 42 -28.82 30.58 -11.50
C LEU A 42 -29.17 29.90 -10.18
N VAL A 43 -29.95 28.82 -10.26
CA VAL A 43 -30.15 27.87 -9.16
C VAL A 43 -29.48 26.57 -9.60
N ALA A 44 -28.37 26.20 -8.94
CA ALA A 44 -27.63 24.99 -9.24
C ALA A 44 -28.01 23.86 -8.28
N LYS A 45 -27.93 22.60 -8.70
CA LYS A 45 -28.29 21.46 -7.84
C LYS A 45 -27.16 21.12 -6.87
N ARG A 46 -25.90 21.25 -7.30
CA ARG A 46 -24.74 21.08 -6.45
C ARG A 46 -23.63 22.08 -6.79
N LEU A 47 -23.15 22.77 -5.76
CA LEU A 47 -21.89 23.51 -5.77
C LEU A 47 -20.94 22.79 -4.81
N GLU A 48 -19.82 22.29 -5.33
CA GLU A 48 -18.77 21.64 -4.54
C GLU A 48 -17.49 22.48 -4.64
N ILE A 49 -16.86 22.78 -3.52
CA ILE A 49 -15.56 23.47 -3.45
C ILE A 49 -14.61 22.58 -2.65
N PHE A 50 -13.47 22.22 -3.24
CA PHE A 50 -12.44 21.46 -2.52
C PHE A 50 -11.02 21.79 -2.94
N GLU A 51 -10.04 21.65 -2.04
CA GLU A 51 -8.65 22.01 -2.29
C GLU A 51 -7.70 20.81 -2.18
N VAL A 52 -7.04 20.45 -3.29
CA VAL A 52 -6.12 19.31 -3.33
C VAL A 52 -4.68 19.80 -3.27
N ARG A 53 -3.93 19.42 -2.23
CA ARG A 53 -2.51 19.78 -2.06
C ARG A 53 -1.63 19.00 -3.04
N SER A 54 -0.57 19.64 -3.57
CA SER A 54 0.35 19.02 -4.52
C SER A 54 1.48 18.29 -3.80
N GLU A 55 1.45 16.96 -3.80
CA GLU A 55 2.54 16.13 -3.25
C GLU A 55 3.92 16.46 -3.87
N MET A 56 3.93 16.84 -5.15
CA MET A 56 5.15 17.22 -5.88
C MET A 56 5.64 18.66 -5.61
N SER A 57 4.91 19.51 -4.88
CA SER A 57 5.30 20.92 -4.70
C SER A 57 4.65 21.58 -3.48
N GLN A 58 5.46 21.84 -2.45
CA GLN A 58 5.00 22.51 -1.23
C GLN A 58 4.41 23.90 -1.53
N GLY A 59 3.29 24.22 -0.86
CA GLY A 59 2.55 25.48 -1.06
C GLY A 59 1.68 25.55 -2.32
N LYS A 60 1.86 24.62 -3.27
CA LYS A 60 1.02 24.48 -4.46
C LYS A 60 -0.19 23.60 -4.15
N THR A 61 -1.37 24.05 -4.57
CA THR A 61 -2.60 23.27 -4.49
C THR A 61 -3.42 23.45 -5.77
N THR A 62 -4.53 22.72 -5.87
CA THR A 62 -5.59 22.95 -6.84
C THR A 62 -6.91 23.11 -6.10
N VAL A 63 -7.43 24.33 -6.03
CA VAL A 63 -8.85 24.51 -5.64
C VAL A 63 -9.70 24.11 -6.84
N ARG A 64 -10.63 23.18 -6.65
CA ARG A 64 -11.62 22.79 -7.65
C ARG A 64 -12.97 23.33 -7.22
N LEU A 65 -13.65 24.00 -8.15
CA LEU A 65 -15.02 24.46 -7.97
C LEU A 65 -15.88 23.78 -9.03
N LYS A 66 -16.78 22.90 -8.61
CA LYS A 66 -17.75 22.21 -9.46
C LYS A 66 -19.11 22.88 -9.34
N LEU A 67 -19.82 23.01 -10.46
CA LEU A 67 -21.14 23.62 -10.53
C LEU A 67 -22.02 22.77 -11.45
N ASP A 68 -22.81 21.89 -10.85
CA ASP A 68 -23.45 20.75 -11.52
C ASP A 68 -22.44 19.94 -12.36
N GLY A 69 -22.56 19.96 -13.70
CA GLY A 69 -21.63 19.29 -14.62
C GLY A 69 -20.38 20.11 -14.98
N PHE A 70 -20.29 21.38 -14.57
CA PHE A 70 -19.13 22.24 -14.86
C PHE A 70 -18.02 22.06 -13.82
N THR A 71 -16.76 22.30 -14.20
CA THR A 71 -15.64 22.37 -13.26
C THR A 71 -14.64 23.44 -13.66
N ILE A 72 -14.15 24.20 -12.68
CA ILE A 72 -12.94 25.03 -12.78
C ILE A 72 -11.88 24.47 -11.83
N TRP A 73 -10.62 24.41 -12.29
CA TRP A 73 -9.45 24.06 -11.48
C TRP A 73 -8.54 25.30 -11.39
N PHE A 74 -8.35 25.82 -10.18
CA PHE A 74 -7.45 26.92 -9.86
C PHE A 74 -6.15 26.32 -9.29
N THR A 75 -5.23 25.93 -10.18
CA THR A 75 -3.96 25.27 -9.84
C THR A 75 -2.87 26.33 -9.63
N GLY A 76 -2.43 26.56 -8.39
CA GLY A 76 -1.54 27.70 -8.11
C GLY A 76 -0.75 27.62 -6.80
N ARG A 77 0.33 28.40 -6.76
CA ARG A 77 1.18 28.66 -5.59
C ARG A 77 1.43 30.15 -5.50
N GLU A 78 1.37 30.70 -4.29
CA GLU A 78 1.60 32.13 -4.01
C GLU A 78 0.76 32.99 -4.98
N ASP A 79 1.34 33.90 -5.75
CA ASP A 79 0.63 34.84 -6.62
C ASP A 79 0.47 34.38 -8.09
N VAL A 80 0.68 33.09 -8.41
CA VAL A 80 0.49 32.55 -9.77
C VAL A 80 -0.45 31.36 -9.79
N THR A 81 -1.46 31.42 -10.67
CA THR A 81 -2.50 30.40 -10.80
C THR A 81 -2.81 30.10 -12.27
N ARG A 82 -2.77 28.82 -12.65
CA ARG A 82 -3.42 28.32 -13.88
C ARG A 82 -4.89 28.04 -13.58
N VAL A 83 -5.78 28.60 -14.40
CA VAL A 83 -7.23 28.40 -14.34
C VAL A 83 -7.64 27.54 -15.54
N ASP A 84 -7.93 26.27 -15.29
CA ASP A 84 -8.49 25.34 -16.27
C ASP A 84 -10.02 25.26 -16.13
N ARG A 85 -10.74 24.96 -17.21
CA ARG A 85 -12.21 24.92 -17.26
C ARG A 85 -12.69 23.73 -18.09
N GLY A 86 -13.85 23.17 -17.74
CA GLY A 86 -14.25 21.88 -18.32
C GLY A 86 -15.63 21.36 -17.89
N TRP A 87 -16.04 20.24 -18.48
CA TRP A 87 -17.32 19.58 -18.23
C TRP A 87 -17.11 18.12 -17.84
N ASN A 88 -17.86 17.62 -16.86
CA ASN A 88 -17.82 16.24 -16.38
C ASN A 88 -16.42 15.72 -15.98
N GLY A 89 -15.50 16.64 -15.65
CA GLY A 89 -14.09 16.36 -15.33
C GLY A 89 -13.10 16.53 -16.49
N GLU A 90 -13.55 16.69 -17.73
CA GLU A 90 -12.68 16.90 -18.90
C GLU A 90 -12.31 18.37 -19.09
N ILE A 91 -11.01 18.69 -19.10
CA ILE A 91 -10.48 20.05 -19.32
C ILE A 91 -10.53 20.44 -20.80
N ILE A 92 -11.12 21.60 -21.09
CA ILE A 92 -11.04 22.25 -22.41
C ILE A 92 -9.83 23.18 -22.39
N GLU A 93 -8.69 22.74 -22.96
CA GLU A 93 -7.45 23.54 -22.96
C GLU A 93 -7.58 24.89 -23.73
N GLU A 94 -8.58 25.05 -24.60
CA GLU A 94 -8.89 26.34 -25.23
C GLU A 94 -9.40 27.41 -24.24
N TYR A 95 -9.86 27.00 -23.05
CA TYR A 95 -10.36 27.86 -21.98
C TYR A 95 -9.39 27.94 -20.78
N SER A 96 -8.19 27.38 -20.91
CA SER A 96 -7.12 27.42 -19.91
C SER A 96 -6.31 28.71 -20.01
N GLU A 97 -6.07 29.37 -18.87
CA GLU A 97 -5.25 30.58 -18.78
C GLU A 97 -4.32 30.56 -17.55
N THR A 98 -3.29 31.40 -17.55
CA THR A 98 -2.45 31.63 -16.36
C THR A 98 -2.56 33.08 -15.93
N VAL A 99 -2.97 33.30 -14.69
CA VAL A 99 -3.19 34.63 -14.09
C VAL A 99 -2.16 34.89 -13.00
N GLN A 100 -1.64 36.12 -12.95
CA GLN A 100 -0.74 36.62 -11.92
C GLN A 100 -1.54 37.09 -10.69
N GLN A 101 -2.34 36.18 -10.13
CA GLN A 101 -3.08 36.35 -8.88
C GLN A 101 -3.12 35.02 -8.12
N ASN A 102 -3.15 35.09 -6.79
CA ASN A 102 -3.34 33.93 -5.94
C ASN A 102 -4.71 33.24 -6.18
N ARG A 103 -4.69 31.90 -6.12
CA ARG A 103 -5.84 31.02 -6.38
C ARG A 103 -7.07 31.34 -5.54
N HIS A 104 -6.90 31.70 -4.28
CA HIS A 104 -8.01 31.98 -3.36
C HIS A 104 -8.71 33.30 -3.71
N TYR A 105 -7.99 34.30 -4.23
CA TYR A 105 -8.61 35.51 -4.79
C TYR A 105 -9.38 35.23 -6.09
N LEU A 106 -8.89 34.33 -6.95
CA LEU A 106 -9.56 33.95 -8.20
C LEU A 106 -10.82 33.11 -7.95
N VAL A 107 -10.78 32.22 -6.96
CA VAL A 107 -11.95 31.48 -6.45
C VAL A 107 -12.99 32.45 -5.87
N ARG A 108 -12.54 33.43 -5.06
CA ARG A 108 -13.38 34.50 -4.49
C ARG A 108 -14.08 35.32 -5.59
N ASP A 109 -13.32 35.89 -6.52
CA ASP A 109 -13.82 36.66 -7.67
C ASP A 109 -14.76 35.83 -8.56
N PHE A 110 -14.52 34.53 -8.73
CA PHE A 110 -15.45 33.67 -9.46
C PHE A 110 -16.78 33.44 -8.72
N MET A 111 -16.75 33.20 -7.41
CA MET A 111 -17.98 33.03 -6.60
C MET A 111 -18.80 34.31 -6.52
N GLU A 112 -18.14 35.47 -6.38
CA GLU A 112 -18.80 36.79 -6.43
C GLU A 112 -19.46 37.05 -7.80
N ARG A 113 -18.93 36.47 -8.89
CA ARG A 113 -19.51 36.53 -10.25
C ARG A 113 -20.62 35.50 -10.52
N LEU A 114 -20.77 34.46 -9.71
CA LEU A 114 -21.91 33.54 -9.81
C LEU A 114 -23.20 34.15 -9.22
N CYS A 115 -23.06 35.12 -8.31
CA CYS A 115 -24.18 35.75 -7.63
C CYS A 115 -25.01 36.68 -8.52
N LEU A 116 -26.34 36.62 -8.36
CA LEU A 116 -27.23 37.69 -8.81
C LEU A 116 -27.46 38.65 -7.64
N HIS A 117 -27.06 39.91 -7.79
CA HIS A 117 -27.12 40.95 -6.74
C HIS A 117 -26.39 40.64 -5.41
N GLY A 118 -25.45 39.69 -5.41
CA GLY A 118 -24.72 39.23 -4.20
C GLY A 118 -25.17 37.87 -3.67
N LEU A 119 -26.33 37.38 -4.13
CA LEU A 119 -26.94 36.12 -3.69
C LEU A 119 -26.69 34.96 -4.67
N SER A 120 -26.29 33.82 -4.12
CA SER A 120 -26.29 32.49 -4.74
C SER A 120 -27.40 31.61 -4.12
N GLU A 121 -28.04 30.76 -4.92
CA GLU A 121 -29.05 29.80 -4.46
C GLU A 121 -28.72 28.42 -5.04
N VAL A 122 -28.59 27.39 -4.19
CA VAL A 122 -28.25 26.03 -4.63
C VAL A 122 -29.00 24.97 -3.80
N ASP A 123 -29.39 23.84 -4.41
CA ASP A 123 -30.04 22.76 -3.64
C ASP A 123 -29.05 22.16 -2.61
N THR A 124 -27.78 21.99 -3.01
CA THR A 124 -26.70 21.42 -2.17
C THR A 124 -25.42 22.24 -2.28
N PHE A 125 -24.83 22.60 -1.14
CA PHE A 125 -23.51 23.21 -1.04
C PHE A 125 -22.54 22.33 -0.24
N GLU A 126 -21.33 22.16 -0.73
CA GLU A 126 -20.32 21.24 -0.20
C GLU A 126 -18.93 21.88 -0.17
N VAL A 127 -18.27 21.81 0.99
CA VAL A 127 -16.96 22.44 1.25
C VAL A 127 -16.02 21.42 1.90
N ASP A 128 -14.93 21.07 1.23
CA ASP A 128 -14.09 19.91 1.55
C ASP A 128 -12.57 20.23 1.47
N ASP A 129 -11.82 19.99 2.55
CA ASP A 129 -10.39 20.30 2.78
C ASP A 129 -9.88 21.68 2.29
N VAL A 130 -10.74 22.70 2.21
CA VAL A 130 -10.31 24.07 1.83
C VAL A 130 -9.51 24.74 2.95
N ASP A 131 -8.48 25.52 2.61
CA ASP A 131 -7.63 26.23 3.60
C ASP A 131 -7.87 27.76 3.69
N PHE A 132 -9.00 28.24 3.14
CA PHE A 132 -9.34 29.67 3.04
C PHE A 132 -10.77 30.00 3.53
N PRO A 133 -11.01 31.25 4.00
CA PRO A 133 -12.32 31.71 4.45
C PRO A 133 -13.28 32.05 3.28
N PRO A 134 -14.60 32.09 3.53
CA PRO A 134 -15.59 32.52 2.54
C PRO A 134 -15.38 34.00 2.12
N PRO A 135 -15.94 34.43 0.97
CA PRO A 135 -15.92 35.84 0.58
C PRO A 135 -16.75 36.71 1.53
N GLU A 136 -16.29 37.95 1.75
CA GLU A 136 -16.95 38.91 2.64
C GLU A 136 -18.32 39.36 2.12
N HIS A 137 -18.49 39.44 0.79
CA HIS A 137 -19.68 39.96 0.10
C HIS A 137 -20.52 38.88 -0.60
N TRP A 138 -20.28 37.61 -0.30
CA TRP A 138 -21.00 36.48 -0.88
C TRP A 138 -22.09 35.99 0.06
N GLU A 139 -23.32 35.98 -0.43
CA GLU A 139 -24.49 35.47 0.28
C GLU A 139 -24.94 34.16 -0.40
N ILE A 140 -25.22 33.11 0.37
CA ILE A 140 -25.69 31.83 -0.16
C ILE A 140 -26.88 31.30 0.62
N ILE A 141 -27.90 30.84 -0.12
CA ILE A 141 -29.00 30.02 0.39
C ILE A 141 -28.81 28.60 -0.12
N CYS A 142 -28.86 27.63 0.78
CA CYS A 142 -28.86 26.20 0.43
C CYS A 142 -29.78 25.39 1.35
N ASP A 143 -30.40 24.35 0.78
CA ASP A 143 -31.22 23.38 1.51
C ASP A 143 -30.35 22.29 2.16
N ASN A 144 -29.24 21.90 1.53
CA ASN A 144 -28.32 20.89 2.02
C ASN A 144 -26.92 21.48 2.14
N LEU A 145 -26.29 21.33 3.30
CA LEU A 145 -24.96 21.86 3.60
C LEU A 145 -24.04 20.76 4.14
N LEU A 146 -22.93 20.52 3.44
CA LEU A 146 -22.04 19.38 3.67
C LEU A 146 -20.58 19.85 3.87
N PHE A 147 -19.96 19.42 4.96
CA PHE A 147 -18.54 19.59 5.27
C PHE A 147 -17.92 18.21 5.53
N PRO A 148 -17.62 17.39 4.50
CA PRO A 148 -17.20 16.00 4.69
C PRO A 148 -15.83 15.88 5.39
N TYR A 149 -14.83 16.69 4.99
CA TYR A 149 -13.59 16.89 5.73
C TYR A 149 -13.30 18.39 5.82
N ALA A 150 -13.06 18.92 7.03
CA ALA A 150 -12.69 20.32 7.20
C ALA A 150 -11.93 20.57 8.50
N THR A 151 -10.95 21.48 8.45
CA THR A 151 -10.30 21.99 9.67
C THR A 151 -11.29 22.84 10.48
N ILE A 152 -11.16 22.85 11.81
CA ILE A 152 -12.13 23.51 12.69
C ILE A 152 -12.25 25.00 12.37
N GLU A 153 -11.11 25.69 12.24
CA GLU A 153 -11.05 27.13 11.98
C GLU A 153 -11.78 27.50 10.68
N VAL A 154 -11.70 26.66 9.65
CA VAL A 154 -12.34 26.89 8.36
C VAL A 154 -13.84 26.61 8.42
N TYR A 155 -14.30 25.43 8.86
CA TYR A 155 -15.74 25.13 8.83
C TYR A 155 -16.53 26.09 9.72
N VAL A 156 -15.94 26.54 10.85
CA VAL A 156 -16.56 27.55 11.73
C VAL A 156 -16.83 28.85 10.97
N LEU A 157 -15.86 29.37 10.21
CA LEU A 157 -16.02 30.59 9.42
C LEU A 157 -17.05 30.44 8.29
N TRP A 158 -17.03 29.32 7.55
CA TRP A 158 -18.00 29.05 6.49
C TRP A 158 -19.42 28.87 7.05
N LEU A 159 -19.60 28.09 8.13
CA LEU A 159 -20.91 27.89 8.75
C LEU A 159 -21.45 29.16 9.41
N GLN A 160 -20.60 29.98 10.06
CA GLN A 160 -20.99 31.30 10.55
C GLN A 160 -21.50 32.19 9.41
N LYS A 161 -20.78 32.26 8.28
CA LYS A 161 -21.15 33.08 7.13
C LYS A 161 -22.48 32.65 6.51
N ILE A 162 -22.74 31.34 6.41
CA ILE A 162 -24.02 30.82 5.89
C ILE A 162 -25.16 31.09 6.91
N LYS A 163 -24.88 31.02 8.21
CA LYS A 163 -25.85 31.26 9.30
C LYS A 163 -26.38 32.70 9.37
N GLU A 164 -25.71 33.65 8.71
CA GLU A 164 -26.24 35.01 8.47
C GLU A 164 -27.52 35.00 7.61
N PHE A 165 -27.66 34.02 6.71
CA PHE A 165 -28.72 33.97 5.68
C PHE A 165 -29.64 32.75 5.78
N SER A 166 -29.10 31.56 6.10
CA SER A 166 -29.89 30.35 6.34
C SER A 166 -29.62 29.73 7.70
N GLN A 167 -30.71 29.44 8.43
CA GLN A 167 -30.71 28.71 9.70
C GLN A 167 -31.63 27.47 9.63
N LYS A 168 -32.08 27.13 8.41
CA LYS A 168 -33.02 26.05 8.12
C LYS A 168 -32.48 25.24 6.95
N PHE A 169 -32.19 23.97 7.21
CA PHE A 169 -31.67 23.02 6.24
C PHE A 169 -32.61 21.81 6.17
N LYS A 170 -32.60 21.10 5.05
CA LYS A 170 -33.02 19.69 4.99
C LYS A 170 -31.93 18.83 5.63
N ARG A 171 -30.69 19.00 5.18
CA ARG A 171 -29.52 18.24 5.65
C ARG A 171 -28.38 19.17 6.04
N LEU A 172 -27.82 18.98 7.23
CA LEU A 172 -26.56 19.59 7.66
C LEU A 172 -25.62 18.48 8.15
N GLU A 173 -24.48 18.30 7.49
CA GLU A 173 -23.56 17.20 7.76
C GLU A 173 -22.11 17.71 7.86
N VAL A 174 -21.41 17.39 8.95
CA VAL A 174 -20.03 17.83 9.27
C VAL A 174 -19.22 16.64 9.75
N GLY A 175 -18.19 16.23 9.00
CA GLY A 175 -17.41 15.01 9.19
C GLY A 175 -15.97 15.23 9.66
N ASP A 176 -15.40 14.18 10.26
CA ASP A 176 -13.98 13.97 10.60
C ASP A 176 -13.18 15.22 11.06
N VAL A 177 -13.68 15.85 12.12
CA VAL A 177 -13.18 17.15 12.60
C VAL A 177 -12.08 16.98 13.65
N PHE A 178 -10.82 17.06 13.22
CA PHE A 178 -9.66 16.91 14.11
C PHE A 178 -9.43 18.12 15.04
N GLY A 179 -9.69 17.95 16.34
CA GLY A 179 -9.19 18.83 17.41
C GLY A 179 -10.21 19.16 18.50
N ARG A 180 -9.91 20.18 19.31
CA ARG A 180 -10.84 20.86 20.22
C ARG A 180 -10.62 22.37 20.10
N ASN A 181 -11.61 23.12 19.64
CA ASN A 181 -11.58 24.58 19.63
C ASN A 181 -12.81 25.12 20.41
N PRO A 182 -12.63 26.03 21.40
CA PRO A 182 -13.74 26.73 22.04
C PRO A 182 -14.62 27.56 21.07
N GLU A 183 -14.14 27.90 19.88
CA GLU A 183 -14.89 28.76 18.93
C GLU A 183 -16.08 28.06 18.25
N SER A 184 -16.27 26.74 18.45
CA SER A 184 -17.50 26.04 18.04
C SER A 184 -18.66 26.18 19.06
N GLN A 185 -18.42 26.75 20.24
CA GLN A 185 -19.44 26.98 21.26
C GLN A 185 -20.59 27.85 20.73
N GLY A 186 -21.84 27.45 20.98
CA GLY A 186 -23.05 28.09 20.44
C GLY A 186 -23.22 28.10 18.91
N LEU A 187 -22.30 27.55 18.11
CA LEU A 187 -22.35 27.64 16.63
C LEU A 187 -23.60 26.96 16.06
N PHE A 188 -24.01 25.82 16.62
CA PHE A 188 -25.20 25.08 16.19
C PHE A 188 -26.51 25.59 16.82
N THR A 189 -26.45 26.50 17.79
CA THR A 189 -27.64 27.01 18.50
C THR A 189 -28.61 27.68 17.53
N GLY A 190 -29.88 27.27 17.58
CA GLY A 190 -30.95 27.77 16.70
C GLY A 190 -30.93 27.25 15.25
N ILE A 191 -30.01 26.37 14.87
CA ILE A 191 -30.08 25.69 13.56
C ILE A 191 -31.22 24.67 13.57
N GLN A 192 -32.02 24.66 12.49
CA GLN A 192 -33.06 23.68 12.26
C GLN A 192 -32.70 22.77 11.08
N ALA A 193 -32.81 21.46 11.26
CA ALA A 193 -32.74 20.47 10.19
C ALA A 193 -34.02 19.63 10.14
N SER A 194 -34.54 19.34 8.94
CA SER A 194 -35.81 18.60 8.75
C SER A 194 -35.64 17.15 8.28
N GLU A 195 -34.50 16.78 7.69
CA GLU A 195 -34.21 15.43 7.21
C GLU A 195 -33.01 14.81 7.95
N SER A 196 -31.83 15.44 7.90
CA SER A 196 -30.57 14.95 8.49
C SER A 196 -29.81 16.03 9.29
N LEU A 197 -29.26 15.67 10.45
CA LEU A 197 -28.26 16.47 11.18
C LEU A 197 -27.13 15.57 11.68
N LYS A 198 -25.94 15.68 11.07
CA LYS A 198 -24.76 14.87 11.42
C LYS A 198 -23.57 15.77 11.73
N VAL A 199 -22.97 15.62 12.91
CA VAL A 199 -21.85 16.44 13.37
C VAL A 199 -20.88 15.55 14.14
N ASP A 200 -19.70 15.30 13.58
CA ASP A 200 -18.72 14.34 14.13
C ASP A 200 -17.78 14.94 15.21
N HIS A 201 -18.30 15.87 16.01
CA HIS A 201 -17.58 16.48 17.13
C HIS A 201 -18.54 17.04 18.20
N THR A 202 -17.99 17.43 19.35
CA THR A 202 -18.78 17.94 20.48
C THR A 202 -19.42 19.31 20.19
N ILE A 203 -20.75 19.36 20.29
CA ILE A 203 -21.59 20.56 20.23
C ILE A 203 -22.30 20.80 21.57
N GLU A 204 -22.90 21.97 21.75
CA GLU A 204 -23.54 22.39 23.02
C GLU A 204 -25.08 22.28 23.01
N MET A 205 -25.65 21.43 22.14
CA MET A 205 -27.10 21.24 21.99
C MET A 205 -27.81 20.91 23.31
N THR A 206 -28.87 21.64 23.61
CA THR A 206 -29.70 21.48 24.80
C THR A 206 -30.88 20.52 24.60
N ASP A 207 -31.46 20.03 25.70
CA ASP A 207 -32.69 19.21 25.72
C ASP A 207 -33.83 19.83 24.88
N ASP A 208 -34.05 21.15 24.99
CA ASP A 208 -35.13 21.86 24.28
C ASP A 208 -34.86 21.98 22.78
N GLU A 209 -33.60 22.09 22.36
CA GLU A 209 -33.21 22.10 20.93
C GLU A 209 -33.36 20.70 20.32
N LEU A 210 -32.96 19.65 21.06
CA LEU A 210 -33.10 18.26 20.63
C LEU A 210 -34.58 17.84 20.52
N ASP A 211 -35.48 18.36 21.36
CA ASP A 211 -36.92 18.14 21.22
C ASP A 211 -37.53 18.92 20.06
N GLN A 212 -37.00 20.11 19.72
CA GLN A 212 -37.48 20.91 18.58
C GLN A 212 -37.03 20.35 17.22
N LEU A 213 -35.85 19.71 17.15
CA LEU A 213 -35.26 19.20 15.90
C LEU A 213 -36.21 18.28 15.11
N GLU A 214 -36.41 18.55 13.82
CA GLU A 214 -37.34 17.79 12.97
C GLU A 214 -36.69 16.51 12.39
N ALA A 215 -35.47 16.61 11.87
CA ALA A 215 -34.66 15.53 11.30
C ALA A 215 -34.69 14.26 12.17
N GLN A 216 -34.96 13.10 11.56
CA GLN A 216 -34.93 11.80 12.26
C GLN A 216 -33.58 11.09 12.08
N ASP A 217 -32.86 11.40 11.01
CA ASP A 217 -31.47 10.97 10.78
C ASP A 217 -30.53 11.92 11.55
N ILE A 218 -29.89 11.44 12.62
CA ILE A 218 -29.14 12.24 13.58
C ILE A 218 -27.82 11.54 13.93
N LYS A 219 -26.71 12.28 13.88
CA LYS A 219 -25.46 11.96 14.57
C LYS A 219 -24.94 13.19 15.31
N ILE A 220 -24.98 13.21 16.64
CA ILE A 220 -24.51 14.36 17.44
C ILE A 220 -23.79 13.94 18.72
N PHE A 221 -22.89 14.80 19.20
CA PHE A 221 -22.17 14.60 20.46
C PHE A 221 -22.41 15.82 21.34
N SER A 222 -23.13 15.71 22.45
CA SER A 222 -23.32 16.85 23.36
C SER A 222 -23.45 16.48 24.82
N MET A 223 -22.54 17.02 25.63
CA MET A 223 -22.54 16.86 27.08
C MET A 223 -23.57 17.75 27.79
N ASN A 224 -24.36 18.53 27.05
CA ASN A 224 -25.47 19.32 27.59
C ASN A 224 -26.81 18.54 27.58
N LEU A 225 -26.87 17.38 26.92
CA LEU A 225 -28.06 16.56 26.81
C LEU A 225 -28.25 15.66 28.04
N THR A 226 -29.48 15.66 28.57
CA THR A 226 -29.88 14.72 29.62
C THR A 226 -30.38 13.40 29.03
N TRP A 227 -30.20 12.31 29.77
CA TRP A 227 -30.78 11.00 29.44
C TRP A 227 -32.30 11.04 29.21
N ASN A 228 -33.03 12.01 29.80
CA ASN A 228 -34.46 12.18 29.57
C ASN A 228 -34.78 12.72 28.17
N ALA A 229 -34.00 13.67 27.63
CA ALA A 229 -34.19 14.13 26.26
C ALA A 229 -33.77 13.06 25.24
N VAL A 230 -32.65 12.38 25.48
CA VAL A 230 -32.21 11.27 24.63
C VAL A 230 -33.25 10.14 24.58
N ARG A 231 -33.90 9.84 25.71
CA ARG A 231 -35.06 8.94 25.75
C ARG A 231 -36.25 9.46 24.93
N ARG A 232 -36.66 10.72 25.09
CA ARG A 232 -37.73 11.32 24.27
C ARG A 232 -37.40 11.26 22.77
N ARG A 233 -36.11 11.44 22.42
CA ARG A 233 -35.62 11.32 21.04
C ARG A 233 -35.70 9.89 20.52
N LEU A 234 -35.32 8.88 21.30
CA LEU A 234 -35.52 7.47 20.94
C LEU A 234 -37.01 7.14 20.74
N GLU A 235 -37.89 7.57 21.67
CA GLU A 235 -39.34 7.38 21.56
C GLU A 235 -39.89 8.03 20.27
N ARG A 236 -39.39 9.21 19.88
CA ARG A 236 -39.71 9.89 18.62
C ARG A 236 -39.17 9.15 17.39
N PHE A 237 -37.91 8.73 17.39
CA PHE A 237 -37.26 8.01 16.29
C PHE A 237 -37.94 6.67 15.99
N LEU A 238 -38.31 5.89 17.01
CA LEU A 238 -39.06 4.64 16.83
C LEU A 238 -40.43 4.89 16.17
N LYS A 239 -41.07 6.01 16.51
CA LYS A 239 -42.39 6.40 15.97
C LYS A 239 -42.31 7.02 14.57
N CYS A 240 -41.29 7.82 14.28
CA CYS A 240 -41.25 8.70 13.11
C CYS A 240 -40.09 8.42 12.12
N GLY A 241 -39.11 7.59 12.49
CA GLY A 241 -37.97 7.26 11.62
C GLY A 241 -38.34 6.31 10.47
N LYS A 242 -37.67 6.47 9.33
CA LYS A 242 -37.79 5.68 8.10
C LYS A 242 -36.90 4.41 8.17
N LYS A 243 -36.47 3.87 7.02
CA LYS A 243 -35.74 2.58 6.92
C LYS A 243 -34.22 2.73 6.79
N ASP A 244 -33.81 3.93 6.48
CA ASP A 244 -32.52 4.40 6.00
C ASP A 244 -31.90 5.46 6.92
N GLU A 245 -32.64 5.89 7.95
CA GLU A 245 -32.24 6.89 8.94
C GLU A 245 -31.62 6.23 10.18
N GLU A 246 -30.68 6.93 10.83
CA GLU A 246 -29.94 6.49 12.02
C GLU A 246 -30.09 7.49 13.17
N LEU A 247 -30.01 7.03 14.41
CA LEU A 247 -30.00 7.86 15.62
C LEU A 247 -28.75 7.54 16.44
N ASP A 248 -27.74 8.40 16.36
CA ASP A 248 -26.49 8.34 17.12
C ASP A 248 -26.34 9.60 17.99
N ILE A 249 -26.37 9.44 19.32
CA ILE A 249 -26.30 10.57 20.27
C ILE A 249 -25.36 10.23 21.42
N TYR A 250 -24.35 11.07 21.63
CA TYR A 250 -23.53 11.07 22.84
C TYR A 250 -24.04 12.13 23.84
N PHE A 251 -24.20 11.76 25.11
CA PHE A 251 -24.85 12.56 26.15
C PHE A 251 -24.22 12.36 27.55
N GLN A 252 -24.53 13.24 28.51
CA GLN A 252 -23.93 13.18 29.85
C GLN A 252 -24.51 12.04 30.72
N LEU A 253 -23.62 11.32 31.42
CA LEU A 253 -23.98 10.18 32.27
C LEU A 253 -24.26 10.62 33.74
N PRO A 254 -25.37 10.21 34.37
CA PRO A 254 -25.55 10.31 35.83
C PRO A 254 -24.82 9.17 36.57
N GLU A 255 -24.44 9.41 37.84
CA GLU A 255 -23.62 8.51 38.70
C GLU A 255 -24.25 7.15 39.07
N SER A 256 -25.35 6.74 38.44
CA SER A 256 -26.01 5.43 38.62
C SER A 256 -26.81 5.03 37.38
N PHE A 257 -26.26 5.30 36.18
CA PHE A 257 -26.97 5.07 34.92
C PHE A 257 -27.20 3.58 34.63
N SER A 258 -28.37 3.26 34.10
CA SER A 258 -28.69 1.98 33.45
C SER A 258 -29.55 2.25 32.23
N ALA A 259 -29.07 1.87 31.04
CA ALA A 259 -29.83 2.02 29.79
C ALA A 259 -31.19 1.30 29.86
N LYS A 260 -31.18 0.09 30.44
CA LYS A 260 -32.29 -0.84 30.58
C LYS A 260 -33.45 -0.30 31.43
N GLU A 261 -33.14 0.39 32.53
CA GLU A 261 -34.17 0.96 33.43
C GLU A 261 -34.51 2.44 33.15
N MET A 262 -33.53 3.24 32.74
CA MET A 262 -33.71 4.70 32.60
C MET A 262 -34.10 5.10 31.17
N LEU A 263 -33.35 4.63 30.18
CA LEU A 263 -33.44 5.12 28.81
C LEU A 263 -34.56 4.42 28.04
N PHE A 264 -34.71 3.10 28.14
CA PHE A 264 -35.70 2.38 27.33
C PHE A 264 -37.13 2.48 27.90
N PRO A 265 -38.15 2.70 27.04
CA PRO A 265 -39.56 2.59 27.42
C PRO A 265 -39.95 1.16 27.83
N LYS A 266 -40.68 1.01 28.95
CA LYS A 266 -41.08 -0.30 29.53
C LYS A 266 -42.07 -1.10 28.66
N ASN A 267 -42.54 -0.52 27.56
CA ASN A 267 -43.36 -1.16 26.53
C ASN A 267 -42.55 -1.78 25.38
N LEU A 268 -41.24 -1.50 25.26
CA LEU A 268 -40.40 -2.10 24.21
C LEU A 268 -40.14 -3.58 24.47
N VAL A 269 -40.14 -4.37 23.39
CA VAL A 269 -39.70 -5.77 23.42
C VAL A 269 -38.23 -5.79 23.03
N LEU A 270 -37.36 -6.02 24.02
CA LEU A 270 -35.91 -5.97 23.88
C LEU A 270 -35.32 -7.40 23.87
N LYS A 271 -34.39 -7.70 22.95
CA LYS A 271 -33.54 -8.91 22.99
C LYS A 271 -32.08 -8.48 23.00
N ALA A 272 -31.36 -8.83 24.07
CA ALA A 272 -29.94 -8.50 24.17
C ALA A 272 -29.09 -9.41 23.28
N LYS A 273 -27.95 -8.89 22.83
CA LYS A 273 -26.83 -9.64 22.23
C LYS A 273 -25.71 -9.83 23.27
N SER A 274 -25.53 -8.84 24.15
CA SER A 274 -24.70 -8.92 25.35
C SER A 274 -25.22 -7.97 26.43
N GLU A 275 -25.29 -8.44 27.68
CA GLU A 275 -25.68 -7.64 28.83
C GLU A 275 -24.49 -7.48 29.80
N TYR A 276 -23.77 -6.38 29.68
CA TYR A 276 -22.79 -5.93 30.69
C TYR A 276 -23.51 -5.15 31.80
N GLU A 277 -24.43 -5.81 32.52
CA GLU A 277 -25.32 -5.15 33.49
C GLU A 277 -24.55 -4.40 34.59
N GLU A 278 -23.34 -4.86 34.95
CA GLU A 278 -22.45 -4.21 35.92
C GLU A 278 -21.95 -2.82 35.50
N LEU A 279 -22.03 -2.46 34.21
CA LEU A 279 -21.61 -1.17 33.66
C LEU A 279 -22.78 -0.27 33.21
N GLY A 280 -24.02 -0.76 33.33
CA GLY A 280 -25.23 -0.02 32.90
C GLY A 280 -25.44 0.05 31.38
N GLU A 281 -24.62 -0.65 30.60
CA GLU A 281 -24.66 -0.72 29.14
C GLU A 281 -25.77 -1.63 28.60
N TYR A 282 -26.06 -1.54 27.30
CA TYR A 282 -26.96 -2.47 26.62
C TYR A 282 -26.63 -2.59 25.13
N ASN A 283 -26.44 -3.82 24.63
CA ASN A 283 -26.32 -4.09 23.19
C ASN A 283 -27.34 -5.17 22.79
N GLY A 284 -28.14 -4.93 21.75
CA GLY A 284 -29.24 -5.82 21.38
C GLY A 284 -30.05 -5.39 20.16
N ASP A 285 -31.31 -5.82 20.15
CA ASP A 285 -32.34 -5.44 19.18
C ASP A 285 -33.66 -5.08 19.89
N ILE A 286 -34.35 -4.05 19.38
CA ILE A 286 -35.73 -3.72 19.70
C ILE A 286 -36.61 -4.49 18.70
N LEU A 287 -37.25 -5.57 19.17
CA LEU A 287 -38.08 -6.46 18.35
C LEU A 287 -39.52 -5.96 18.17
N GLY A 288 -39.93 -4.91 18.91
CA GLY A 288 -41.26 -4.33 18.81
C GLY A 288 -41.64 -3.52 20.05
N GLY A 289 -42.94 -3.32 20.25
CA GLY A 289 -43.48 -2.53 21.38
C GLY A 289 -43.61 -1.02 21.10
N PHE A 290 -43.38 -0.61 19.85
CA PHE A 290 -43.60 0.74 19.34
C PHE A 290 -44.53 0.69 18.11
N GLU A 291 -45.09 1.84 17.70
CA GLU A 291 -45.88 1.96 16.47
C GLU A 291 -45.29 3.05 15.59
N ASN A 292 -44.80 2.66 14.40
CA ASN A 292 -44.13 3.56 13.47
C ASN A 292 -45.12 4.09 12.41
N ILE A 293 -45.19 5.42 12.24
CA ILE A 293 -46.17 6.08 11.35
C ILE A 293 -45.93 5.83 9.86
N HIS A 294 -44.71 5.42 9.48
CA HIS A 294 -44.35 5.03 8.12
C HIS A 294 -44.48 3.52 7.88
N GLY A 295 -44.98 2.76 8.86
CA GLY A 295 -45.15 1.31 8.78
C GLY A 295 -43.85 0.51 8.93
N VAL A 296 -42.74 1.15 9.30
CA VAL A 296 -41.43 0.50 9.45
C VAL A 296 -41.38 -0.28 10.77
N GLN A 297 -41.95 -1.48 10.73
CA GLN A 297 -42.06 -2.44 11.85
C GLN A 297 -40.89 -3.46 11.89
N ASP A 298 -39.87 -3.28 11.05
CA ASP A 298 -38.61 -4.02 11.13
C ASP A 298 -37.97 -3.87 12.53
N PRO A 299 -37.27 -4.89 13.06
CA PRO A 299 -36.48 -4.74 14.29
C PRO A 299 -35.50 -3.57 14.18
N ARG A 300 -35.18 -2.93 15.31
CA ARG A 300 -34.12 -1.92 15.38
C ARG A 300 -32.90 -2.49 16.07
N GLU A 301 -31.72 -2.28 15.50
CA GLU A 301 -30.47 -2.50 16.22
C GLU A 301 -30.31 -1.38 17.25
N ILE A 302 -29.93 -1.72 18.48
CA ILE A 302 -29.78 -0.77 19.59
C ILE A 302 -28.51 -1.06 20.37
N ASP A 303 -27.68 -0.04 20.56
CA ASP A 303 -26.40 -0.12 21.27
C ASP A 303 -26.24 1.12 22.17
N CYS A 304 -25.98 0.90 23.45
CA CYS A 304 -25.87 1.95 24.46
C CYS A 304 -24.62 1.69 25.32
N ARG A 305 -23.56 2.46 25.07
CA ARG A 305 -22.23 2.28 25.67
C ARG A 305 -21.87 3.39 26.64
N ASN A 306 -21.08 3.05 27.65
CA ASN A 306 -20.71 3.90 28.78
C ASN A 306 -19.21 4.26 28.73
N TYR A 307 -18.91 5.55 28.60
CA TYR A 307 -17.56 6.12 28.59
C TYR A 307 -17.22 6.84 29.92
N GLY A 308 -17.85 6.40 31.02
CA GLY A 308 -17.63 6.83 32.40
C GLY A 308 -18.29 8.14 32.77
N HIS A 309 -18.10 9.19 31.97
CA HIS A 309 -18.68 10.52 32.16
C HIS A 309 -19.73 10.89 31.10
N ALA A 310 -19.82 10.09 30.04
CA ALA A 310 -20.76 10.21 28.94
C ALA A 310 -21.23 8.81 28.52
N ALA A 311 -22.39 8.73 27.87
CA ALA A 311 -22.83 7.55 27.15
C ALA A 311 -23.10 7.88 25.68
N ARG A 312 -23.01 6.86 24.82
CA ARG A 312 -23.53 6.88 23.45
C ARG A 312 -24.79 6.03 23.42
N ILE A 313 -25.85 6.51 22.77
CA ILE A 313 -26.90 5.67 22.20
C ILE A 313 -26.74 5.63 20.68
N PHE A 314 -26.92 4.46 20.10
CA PHE A 314 -26.94 4.21 18.66
C PHE A 314 -28.16 3.34 18.35
N CYS A 315 -29.02 3.78 17.42
CA CYS A 315 -30.23 3.06 17.02
C CYS A 315 -30.47 3.21 15.52
N LYS A 316 -30.71 2.11 14.81
CA LYS A 316 -31.09 2.11 13.39
C LYS A 316 -31.99 0.92 13.07
N VAL A 317 -32.59 0.89 11.87
CA VAL A 317 -33.24 -0.34 11.41
C VAL A 317 -32.21 -1.45 11.30
N HIS A 318 -32.49 -2.58 11.96
CA HIS A 318 -31.71 -3.80 11.81
C HIS A 318 -31.98 -4.37 10.42
N GLN A 319 -31.27 -3.83 9.43
CA GLN A 319 -31.19 -4.40 8.11
C GLN A 319 -30.46 -5.74 8.22
N LYS A 320 -31.21 -6.81 8.46
CA LYS A 320 -30.76 -8.14 8.05
C LYS A 320 -30.30 -8.00 6.60
N PRO A 321 -29.06 -8.35 6.23
CA PRO A 321 -28.60 -8.23 4.87
C PRO A 321 -29.61 -8.94 3.97
N ILE A 322 -29.94 -8.36 2.81
CA ILE A 322 -30.91 -8.95 1.90
C ILE A 322 -30.31 -10.23 1.33
N VAL A 323 -30.53 -11.33 2.06
CA VAL A 323 -30.26 -12.68 1.60
C VAL A 323 -31.17 -12.90 0.41
N THR A 324 -30.59 -12.86 -0.79
CA THR A 324 -31.18 -13.47 -1.98
C THR A 324 -31.51 -14.91 -1.61
N GLU A 325 -32.81 -15.20 -1.42
CA GLU A 325 -33.26 -16.42 -0.75
C GLU A 325 -32.81 -17.69 -1.51
N PHE A 326 -31.65 -18.23 -1.16
CA PHE A 326 -31.27 -19.60 -1.51
C PHE A 326 -32.09 -20.56 -0.63
N LYS A 327 -33.29 -20.87 -1.13
CA LYS A 327 -34.34 -21.68 -0.46
C LYS A 327 -33.95 -23.15 -0.32
N ILE A 328 -32.99 -23.42 0.58
CA ILE A 328 -32.55 -24.77 0.94
C ILE A 328 -32.92 -25.09 2.41
N CYS A 329 -32.77 -24.15 3.35
CA CYS A 329 -32.94 -24.44 4.78
C CYS A 329 -34.40 -24.62 5.25
N ASN A 330 -35.37 -23.86 4.75
CA ASN A 330 -36.74 -23.88 5.29
C ASN A 330 -37.47 -25.24 5.15
N LEU A 331 -37.10 -26.06 4.17
CA LEU A 331 -37.73 -27.37 3.94
C LEU A 331 -37.39 -28.41 5.03
N ARG A 332 -36.33 -28.19 5.84
CA ARG A 332 -35.97 -29.08 6.98
C ARG A 332 -36.93 -28.99 8.18
N LEU A 333 -37.79 -27.96 8.21
CA LEU A 333 -38.85 -27.75 9.20
C LEU A 333 -40.23 -28.24 8.71
N CYS A 334 -40.32 -28.75 7.48
CA CYS A 334 -41.56 -29.29 6.91
C CYS A 334 -41.78 -30.76 7.32
N SER A 335 -42.63 -31.51 6.61
CA SER A 335 -43.03 -32.86 7.02
C SER A 335 -41.86 -33.85 7.05
N LYS A 336 -42.05 -35.04 7.64
CA LYS A 336 -41.03 -36.10 7.63
C LYS A 336 -40.57 -36.45 6.21
N ALA A 337 -41.46 -36.39 5.22
CA ALA A 337 -41.13 -36.62 3.81
C ALA A 337 -40.36 -35.43 3.19
N ASP A 338 -40.66 -34.19 3.57
CA ASP A 338 -39.91 -33.01 3.10
C ASP A 338 -38.51 -32.95 3.72
N LYS A 339 -38.40 -33.30 5.00
CA LYS A 339 -37.11 -33.44 5.68
C LYS A 339 -36.26 -34.56 5.07
N GLU A 340 -36.85 -35.74 4.84
CA GLU A 340 -36.20 -36.82 4.09
C GLU A 340 -35.84 -36.39 2.66
N THR A 341 -36.65 -35.51 2.04
CA THR A 341 -36.33 -34.92 0.74
C THR A 341 -35.11 -34.00 0.85
N VAL A 342 -35.04 -33.05 1.79
CA VAL A 342 -33.85 -32.18 1.96
C VAL A 342 -32.61 -32.98 2.31
N ASP A 343 -32.71 -33.91 3.25
CA ASP A 343 -31.60 -34.75 3.67
C ASP A 343 -31.17 -35.74 2.55
N SER A 344 -31.99 -35.91 1.50
CA SER A 344 -31.63 -36.60 0.24
C SER A 344 -31.16 -35.67 -0.91
N THR A 345 -31.55 -34.38 -0.91
CA THR A 345 -30.96 -33.37 -1.80
C THR A 345 -29.52 -33.10 -1.40
N LYS A 346 -28.69 -32.66 -2.35
CA LYS A 346 -27.24 -32.58 -2.16
C LYS A 346 -26.82 -31.14 -1.83
N PRO A 347 -26.54 -30.78 -0.58
CA PRO A 347 -25.81 -29.55 -0.31
C PRO A 347 -24.38 -29.71 -0.85
N SER A 348 -24.05 -28.97 -1.92
CA SER A 348 -22.70 -28.47 -2.12
C SER A 348 -22.73 -27.08 -1.49
N ALA A 349 -21.89 -26.83 -0.49
CA ALA A 349 -21.63 -25.45 -0.09
C ALA A 349 -20.84 -24.76 -1.21
N ARG A 350 -20.91 -23.44 -1.35
CA ARG A 350 -19.92 -22.69 -2.16
C ARG A 350 -18.64 -22.48 -1.37
N ILE A 351 -18.72 -22.20 -0.06
CA ILE A 351 -17.57 -22.04 0.85
C ILE A 351 -17.82 -22.79 2.17
N LEU A 352 -16.80 -23.51 2.64
CA LEU A 352 -16.72 -24.12 3.97
C LEU A 352 -15.45 -23.61 4.68
N ARG A 353 -15.57 -22.72 5.68
CA ARG A 353 -14.42 -22.22 6.46
C ARG A 353 -14.42 -22.81 7.87
N MET A 354 -13.25 -23.17 8.38
CA MET A 354 -13.06 -23.65 9.75
C MET A 354 -11.90 -22.91 10.42
N THR A 355 -12.11 -22.35 11.61
CA THR A 355 -11.10 -21.55 12.33
C THR A 355 -11.12 -21.83 13.84
N GLU A 356 -9.98 -21.89 14.51
CA GLU A 356 -9.91 -21.92 15.99
C GLU A 356 -9.16 -20.69 16.52
N PHE A 357 -9.57 -20.17 17.68
CA PHE A 357 -8.93 -19.03 18.32
C PHE A 357 -9.10 -19.05 19.85
N LEU A 358 -8.18 -18.39 20.56
CA LEU A 358 -8.29 -18.17 22.01
C LEU A 358 -9.52 -17.32 22.33
N SER A 359 -10.32 -17.74 23.31
CA SER A 359 -11.51 -17.00 23.70
C SER A 359 -11.15 -15.93 24.74
N ALA A 360 -11.33 -14.65 24.37
CA ALA A 360 -11.09 -13.50 25.25
C ALA A 360 -11.93 -13.51 26.56
N MET A 361 -12.89 -14.43 26.69
CA MET A 361 -13.78 -14.56 27.86
C MET A 361 -13.26 -15.45 29.00
N ALA A 362 -12.12 -16.14 28.87
CA ALA A 362 -11.30 -16.65 30.00
C ALA A 362 -10.04 -17.39 29.51
N GLU A 363 -9.01 -17.35 30.35
CA GLU A 363 -7.77 -18.13 30.20
C GLU A 363 -8.04 -19.64 30.04
N GLY A 364 -7.45 -20.23 28.99
CA GLY A 364 -7.61 -21.65 28.65
C GLY A 364 -8.96 -22.05 28.01
N LYS A 365 -9.82 -21.10 27.61
CA LYS A 365 -10.93 -21.37 26.68
C LYS A 365 -10.49 -21.10 25.24
N THR A 366 -10.96 -21.91 24.29
CA THR A 366 -10.89 -21.59 22.86
C THR A 366 -12.27 -21.74 22.22
N SER A 367 -12.41 -21.19 21.02
CA SER A 367 -13.62 -21.22 20.21
C SER A 367 -13.28 -21.74 18.82
N ILE A 368 -13.99 -22.77 18.36
CA ILE A 368 -13.90 -23.24 16.98
C ILE A 368 -15.09 -22.68 16.21
N ARG A 369 -14.82 -21.85 15.20
CA ARG A 369 -15.78 -21.32 14.24
C ARG A 369 -15.85 -22.22 13.01
N LEU A 370 -17.05 -22.42 12.50
CA LEU A 370 -17.35 -23.19 11.28
C LEU A 370 -18.38 -22.41 10.45
N ASP A 371 -17.97 -21.88 9.30
CA ASP A 371 -18.84 -21.23 8.32
C ASP A 371 -19.18 -22.19 7.18
N ILE A 372 -20.45 -22.18 6.77
CA ILE A 372 -20.97 -22.93 5.62
C ILE A 372 -21.83 -21.95 4.81
N ASP A 373 -21.24 -21.40 3.76
CA ASP A 373 -21.74 -20.29 2.94
C ASP A 373 -22.07 -19.01 3.71
N THR A 374 -23.26 -19.00 4.31
CA THR A 374 -23.82 -17.88 5.08
C THR A 374 -24.26 -18.32 6.47
N PHE A 375 -24.04 -19.59 6.85
CA PHE A 375 -24.40 -20.16 8.15
C PHE A 375 -23.14 -20.37 8.99
N THR A 376 -23.06 -19.74 10.16
CA THR A 376 -21.90 -19.80 11.07
C THR A 376 -22.25 -20.59 12.33
N ILE A 377 -21.28 -21.33 12.86
CA ILE A 377 -21.38 -22.07 14.12
C ILE A 377 -20.13 -21.82 14.95
N TRP A 378 -20.28 -21.61 16.25
CA TRP A 378 -19.16 -21.49 17.20
C TRP A 378 -19.27 -22.61 18.24
N PHE A 379 -18.16 -23.29 18.52
CA PHE A 379 -18.02 -24.31 19.55
C PHE A 379 -17.03 -23.79 20.60
N THR A 380 -17.55 -23.00 21.54
CA THR A 380 -16.75 -22.30 22.57
C THR A 380 -16.69 -23.14 23.84
N GLY A 381 -15.50 -23.58 24.25
CA GLY A 381 -15.38 -24.55 25.35
C GLY A 381 -13.98 -24.82 25.88
N ARG A 382 -13.94 -25.38 27.08
CA ARG A 382 -12.74 -25.86 27.76
C ARG A 382 -12.96 -27.29 28.23
N GLU A 383 -11.98 -28.15 28.00
CA GLU A 383 -11.95 -29.56 28.42
C GLU A 383 -13.23 -30.32 28.03
N ASN A 384 -14.17 -30.52 28.95
CA ASN A 384 -15.37 -31.35 28.77
C ASN A 384 -16.69 -30.55 28.73
N LEU A 385 -16.66 -29.21 28.62
CA LEU A 385 -17.86 -28.38 28.54
C LEU A 385 -17.76 -27.38 27.37
N THR A 386 -18.77 -27.41 26.50
CA THR A 386 -18.82 -26.59 25.26
C THR A 386 -20.20 -25.97 25.08
N ARG A 387 -20.25 -24.66 24.86
CA ARG A 387 -21.41 -23.93 24.32
C ARG A 387 -21.32 -23.97 22.80
N ILE A 388 -22.40 -24.39 22.13
CA ILE A 388 -22.54 -24.41 20.68
C ILE A 388 -23.53 -23.32 20.29
N GLU A 389 -23.06 -22.36 19.50
CA GLU A 389 -23.82 -21.20 19.04
C GLU A 389 -23.96 -21.31 17.53
N ARG A 390 -25.10 -20.88 16.97
CA ARG A 390 -25.43 -21.07 15.55
C ARG A 390 -26.04 -19.79 15.01
N GLY A 391 -25.81 -19.46 13.75
CA GLY A 391 -26.15 -18.14 13.26
C GLY A 391 -25.98 -17.98 11.76
N TRP A 392 -26.19 -16.77 11.24
CA TRP A 392 -25.97 -16.46 9.83
C TRP A 392 -25.14 -15.19 9.65
N ASN A 393 -24.21 -15.20 8.69
CA ASN A 393 -23.30 -14.09 8.38
C ASN A 393 -22.67 -13.50 9.66
N GLU A 394 -22.07 -14.36 10.49
CA GLU A 394 -21.45 -14.01 11.78
C GLU A 394 -22.41 -13.55 12.92
N TYR A 395 -23.72 -13.40 12.67
CA TYR A 395 -24.72 -13.10 13.71
C TYR A 395 -25.24 -14.38 14.39
N VAL A 396 -25.02 -14.52 15.70
CA VAL A 396 -25.56 -15.61 16.53
C VAL A 396 -27.09 -15.55 16.65
N ASP A 397 -27.75 -16.69 16.47
CA ASP A 397 -29.12 -16.97 16.86
C ASP A 397 -29.12 -17.78 18.17
N GLU A 398 -29.41 -17.09 19.28
CA GLU A 398 -29.47 -17.70 20.61
C GLU A 398 -30.52 -18.82 20.70
N ASP A 399 -31.62 -18.74 19.95
CA ASP A 399 -32.70 -19.72 19.98
C ASP A 399 -32.28 -21.05 19.30
N LEU A 400 -31.14 -21.05 18.60
CA LEU A 400 -30.47 -22.24 18.04
C LEU A 400 -29.25 -22.71 18.85
N SER A 401 -28.97 -22.07 20.00
CA SER A 401 -27.76 -22.33 20.80
C SER A 401 -28.00 -23.38 21.90
N GLU A 402 -26.98 -24.18 22.23
CA GLU A 402 -27.06 -25.26 23.25
C GLU A 402 -25.73 -25.48 23.98
N THR A 403 -25.76 -25.95 25.22
CA THR A 403 -24.55 -26.32 25.99
C THR A 403 -24.48 -27.82 26.21
N LYS A 404 -23.31 -28.43 26.00
CA LYS A 404 -23.09 -29.88 26.13
C LYS A 404 -21.86 -30.22 26.97
N GLN A 405 -21.99 -31.24 27.81
CA GLN A 405 -20.88 -31.89 28.50
C GLN A 405 -20.15 -32.85 27.54
N LYS A 406 -19.44 -32.27 26.58
CA LYS A 406 -18.53 -32.92 25.64
C LYS A 406 -17.41 -31.96 25.26
N ASN A 407 -16.30 -32.51 24.81
CA ASN A 407 -15.21 -31.70 24.27
C ASN A 407 -15.62 -31.08 22.92
N ARG A 408 -15.15 -29.87 22.64
CA ARG A 408 -15.48 -29.13 21.41
C ARG A 408 -15.08 -29.90 20.13
N HIS A 409 -13.95 -30.63 20.14
CA HIS A 409 -13.49 -31.43 18.99
C HIS A 409 -14.44 -32.61 18.71
N GLU A 410 -15.00 -33.25 19.75
CA GLU A 410 -16.04 -34.28 19.60
C GLU A 410 -17.33 -33.72 18.99
N LEU A 411 -17.69 -32.49 19.36
CA LEU A 411 -18.95 -31.86 18.93
C LEU A 411 -18.88 -31.32 17.50
N VAL A 412 -17.75 -30.73 17.10
CA VAL A 412 -17.44 -30.47 15.68
C VAL A 412 -17.40 -31.81 14.93
N GLY A 413 -16.82 -32.85 15.54
CA GLY A 413 -16.77 -34.23 15.04
C GLY A 413 -18.14 -34.81 14.68
N GLU A 414 -19.07 -34.79 15.63
CA GLU A 414 -20.46 -35.17 15.42
C GLU A 414 -21.15 -34.31 14.37
N PHE A 415 -20.91 -33.00 14.37
CA PHE A 415 -21.59 -32.07 13.48
C PHE A 415 -21.18 -32.27 12.01
N MET A 416 -19.87 -32.30 11.74
CA MET A 416 -19.31 -32.61 10.42
C MET A 416 -19.74 -34.01 9.94
N GLY A 417 -19.84 -34.98 10.85
CA GLY A 417 -20.39 -36.30 10.56
C GLY A 417 -21.85 -36.26 10.07
N ARG A 418 -22.72 -35.47 10.71
CA ARG A 418 -24.14 -35.28 10.32
C ARG A 418 -24.31 -34.57 8.97
N LEU A 419 -23.33 -33.77 8.55
CA LEU A 419 -23.32 -33.12 7.24
C LEU A 419 -22.81 -34.03 6.11
N SER A 420 -22.17 -35.16 6.44
CA SER A 420 -21.63 -36.08 5.44
C SER A 420 -22.73 -36.96 4.81
N GLN A 421 -22.92 -36.85 3.49
CA GLN A 421 -23.85 -37.67 2.72
C GLN A 421 -23.15 -38.91 2.17
N ARG A 422 -23.65 -40.10 2.55
CA ARG A 422 -23.00 -41.39 2.25
C ARG A 422 -21.52 -41.42 2.67
N GLY A 423 -21.19 -40.70 3.75
CA GLY A 423 -19.84 -40.52 4.27
C GLY A 423 -19.06 -39.34 3.70
N PHE A 424 -19.56 -38.59 2.71
CA PHE A 424 -18.84 -37.48 2.07
C PHE A 424 -19.56 -36.12 2.16
N MET A 425 -18.82 -35.05 2.38
CA MET A 425 -19.28 -33.66 2.25
C MET A 425 -18.84 -33.08 0.90
N LYS A 426 -19.56 -32.07 0.39
CA LYS A 426 -19.16 -31.26 -0.77
C LYS A 426 -19.17 -29.77 -0.44
N ALA A 427 -18.12 -29.09 -0.84
CA ALA A 427 -18.07 -27.63 -0.95
C ALA A 427 -17.33 -27.26 -2.25
N ASP A 428 -17.59 -26.11 -2.85
CA ASP A 428 -16.83 -25.66 -4.01
C ASP A 428 -15.43 -25.19 -3.56
N THR A 429 -15.38 -24.39 -2.50
CA THR A 429 -14.16 -23.99 -1.75
C THR A 429 -14.20 -24.49 -0.30
N VAL A 430 -13.05 -24.95 0.20
CA VAL A 430 -12.80 -25.23 1.63
C VAL A 430 -11.67 -24.34 2.11
N GLU A 431 -11.78 -23.81 3.33
CA GLU A 431 -10.76 -22.97 3.96
C GLU A 431 -10.56 -23.44 5.41
N ILE A 432 -9.31 -23.55 5.85
CA ILE A 432 -8.94 -23.97 7.21
C ILE A 432 -7.89 -23.00 7.73
N ASP A 433 -8.10 -22.44 8.93
CA ASP A 433 -7.25 -21.39 9.51
C ASP A 433 -7.01 -21.61 11.01
N THR A 434 -5.75 -21.53 11.48
CA THR A 434 -5.41 -21.48 12.91
C THR A 434 -5.96 -22.67 13.72
N ILE A 435 -6.01 -23.87 13.13
CA ILE A 435 -6.61 -25.07 13.78
C ILE A 435 -5.59 -25.82 14.65
N ASN A 436 -6.00 -26.16 15.88
CA ASN A 436 -5.22 -26.94 16.84
C ASN A 436 -5.94 -28.24 17.29
N PHE A 437 -6.45 -28.99 16.31
CA PHE A 437 -6.91 -30.38 16.50
C PHE A 437 -6.77 -31.22 15.21
N PRO A 438 -6.64 -32.56 15.31
CA PRO A 438 -6.42 -33.43 14.16
C PRO A 438 -7.73 -33.72 13.40
N VAL A 439 -7.61 -33.92 12.08
CA VAL A 439 -8.76 -34.33 11.25
C VAL A 439 -9.27 -35.72 11.66
N LEU A 440 -10.58 -35.87 11.79
CA LEU A 440 -11.17 -37.17 12.12
C LEU A 440 -11.27 -38.07 10.88
N GLU A 441 -11.02 -39.38 11.06
CA GLU A 441 -11.13 -40.37 9.98
C GLU A 441 -12.51 -40.41 9.29
N THR A 442 -13.55 -39.93 9.95
CA THR A 442 -14.92 -39.86 9.41
C THR A 442 -15.16 -38.69 8.44
N TRP A 443 -14.30 -37.66 8.42
CA TRP A 443 -14.55 -36.39 7.70
C TRP A 443 -14.14 -36.42 6.23
N ASN A 444 -14.92 -37.05 5.35
CA ASN A 444 -14.56 -37.10 3.93
C ASN A 444 -15.07 -35.89 3.13
N ILE A 445 -14.35 -34.76 3.21
CA ILE A 445 -14.69 -33.54 2.46
C ILE A 445 -14.16 -33.63 1.01
N LYS A 446 -14.95 -33.17 0.03
CA LYS A 446 -14.55 -32.99 -1.37
C LYS A 446 -14.79 -31.55 -1.80
N CYS A 447 -13.81 -30.97 -2.48
CA CYS A 447 -13.91 -29.64 -3.07
C CYS A 447 -13.09 -29.48 -4.34
N ASP A 448 -13.37 -28.42 -5.09
CA ASP A 448 -12.58 -27.99 -6.24
C ASP A 448 -11.44 -27.06 -5.79
N ASN A 449 -11.68 -26.20 -4.79
CA ASN A 449 -10.72 -25.24 -4.24
C ASN A 449 -10.43 -25.55 -2.76
N LEU A 450 -9.19 -25.36 -2.31
CA LEU A 450 -8.78 -25.62 -0.92
C LEU A 450 -7.74 -24.59 -0.43
N LYS A 451 -8.03 -23.88 0.66
CA LYS A 451 -7.06 -23.11 1.45
C LYS A 451 -6.79 -23.80 2.80
N ILE A 452 -5.53 -23.84 3.19
CA ILE A 452 -5.03 -24.24 4.51
C ILE A 452 -4.12 -23.11 5.03
N ASP A 453 -4.21 -22.77 6.31
CA ASP A 453 -3.61 -21.56 6.89
C ASP A 453 -3.34 -21.81 8.39
N ARG A 454 -2.14 -21.54 8.89
CA ARG A 454 -1.75 -21.63 10.32
C ARG A 454 -2.21 -22.88 11.10
N ILE A 455 -2.32 -24.06 10.46
CA ILE A 455 -2.62 -25.31 11.18
C ILE A 455 -1.40 -25.72 12.00
N PHE A 456 -1.61 -26.11 13.26
CA PHE A 456 -0.55 -26.63 14.12
C PHE A 456 0.16 -27.84 13.48
N HIS A 457 1.49 -27.82 13.48
CA HIS A 457 2.36 -28.75 12.74
C HIS A 457 1.97 -30.23 12.95
N GLU A 458 1.69 -30.65 14.19
CA GLU A 458 1.34 -32.03 14.56
C GLU A 458 0.01 -32.55 13.95
N HIS A 459 -0.75 -31.71 13.25
CA HIS A 459 -2.06 -32.06 12.67
C HIS A 459 -2.13 -31.85 11.15
N TYR A 460 -1.25 -31.02 10.59
CA TYR A 460 -1.25 -30.66 9.16
C TYR A 460 -1.02 -31.85 8.21
N PRO A 461 -0.09 -32.82 8.44
CA PRO A 461 0.01 -34.03 7.61
C PRO A 461 -1.29 -34.83 7.56
N GLY A 462 -1.96 -34.99 8.71
CA GLY A 462 -3.24 -35.69 8.82
C GLY A 462 -4.32 -35.06 7.95
N TRP A 463 -4.43 -33.73 7.99
CA TRP A 463 -5.33 -32.96 7.13
C TRP A 463 -5.00 -33.13 5.63
N LEU A 464 -3.73 -33.06 5.23
CA LEU A 464 -3.33 -33.28 3.84
C LEU A 464 -3.63 -34.69 3.33
N ARG A 465 -3.19 -35.74 4.06
CA ARG A 465 -3.53 -37.15 3.76
C ARG A 465 -5.02 -37.31 3.49
N LYS A 466 -5.86 -36.59 4.26
CA LYS A 466 -7.31 -36.65 4.12
C LYS A 466 -7.78 -36.04 2.80
N PHE A 467 -7.33 -34.84 2.44
CA PHE A 467 -7.71 -34.21 1.18
C PHE A 467 -7.20 -34.96 -0.05
N ILE A 468 -5.92 -35.36 -0.07
CA ILE A 468 -5.31 -36.14 -1.17
C ILE A 468 -6.06 -37.45 -1.46
N LYS A 469 -6.49 -38.16 -0.40
CA LYS A 469 -7.28 -39.40 -0.52
C LYS A 469 -8.68 -39.19 -1.11
N LEU A 470 -9.13 -37.94 -1.25
CA LEU A 470 -10.53 -37.58 -1.55
C LEU A 470 -10.68 -36.72 -2.79
N GLY A 471 -9.76 -35.78 -3.04
CA GLY A 471 -9.69 -34.98 -4.26
C GLY A 471 -8.79 -35.65 -5.30
N THR A 472 -9.36 -36.06 -6.42
CA THR A 472 -8.58 -36.62 -7.55
C THR A 472 -7.88 -35.54 -8.38
N LYS A 473 -8.38 -34.30 -8.28
CA LYS A 473 -7.88 -33.10 -8.94
C LYS A 473 -8.57 -31.87 -8.31
N TYR A 474 -7.82 -30.80 -8.09
CA TYR A 474 -8.25 -29.50 -7.60
C TYR A 474 -8.09 -28.44 -8.71
N LYS A 475 -8.88 -27.38 -8.64
CA LYS A 475 -8.67 -26.14 -9.40
C LYS A 475 -7.64 -25.27 -8.70
N THR A 476 -7.95 -24.84 -7.47
CA THR A 476 -7.03 -24.01 -6.67
C THR A 476 -6.61 -24.69 -5.37
N PHE A 477 -5.35 -24.51 -5.00
CA PHE A 477 -4.80 -24.90 -3.71
C PHE A 477 -3.98 -23.76 -3.12
N VAL A 478 -4.18 -23.47 -1.83
CA VAL A 478 -3.41 -22.48 -1.08
C VAL A 478 -2.98 -23.10 0.26
N SER A 479 -1.71 -23.01 0.64
CA SER A 479 -1.24 -23.44 1.95
C SER A 479 -0.24 -22.47 2.60
N ASN A 480 -0.67 -21.91 3.73
CA ASN A 480 0.07 -21.01 4.59
C ASN A 480 0.19 -21.65 6.00
N SER A 481 0.44 -22.96 6.08
CA SER A 481 0.73 -23.68 7.33
C SER A 481 2.17 -24.17 7.35
N TRP A 482 2.86 -23.91 8.45
CA TRP A 482 4.28 -24.22 8.61
C TRP A 482 4.48 -25.58 9.28
N ALA A 483 5.22 -26.46 8.62
CA ALA A 483 5.75 -27.70 9.15
C ALA A 483 6.88 -28.20 8.23
N ASP A 484 7.92 -28.77 8.84
CA ASP A 484 9.20 -29.14 8.25
C ASP A 484 9.28 -30.68 8.30
N ASP A 485 8.59 -31.34 7.35
CA ASP A 485 8.29 -32.79 7.36
C ASP A 485 8.22 -33.34 5.92
N GLU A 486 9.14 -34.25 5.59
CA GLU A 486 9.24 -34.98 4.31
C GLU A 486 7.91 -35.63 3.87
N GLU A 487 7.04 -35.99 4.82
CA GLU A 487 5.72 -36.54 4.51
C GLU A 487 4.82 -35.48 3.86
N ILE A 488 4.84 -34.24 4.35
CA ILE A 488 4.03 -33.12 3.84
C ILE A 488 4.46 -32.79 2.41
N SER A 489 5.76 -32.70 2.18
CA SER A 489 6.39 -32.56 0.86
C SER A 489 5.89 -33.63 -0.11
N THR A 490 6.00 -34.90 0.28
CA THR A 490 5.55 -36.07 -0.49
C THR A 490 4.05 -36.04 -0.77
N LEU A 491 3.25 -35.60 0.21
CA LEU A 491 1.80 -35.47 0.10
C LEU A 491 1.43 -34.36 -0.89
N LEU A 492 1.99 -33.16 -0.75
CA LEU A 492 1.69 -32.02 -1.64
C LEU A 492 2.14 -32.28 -3.08
N ALA A 493 3.29 -32.93 -3.29
CA ALA A 493 3.72 -33.35 -4.63
C ALA A 493 2.77 -34.36 -5.29
N SER A 494 1.97 -35.10 -4.52
CA SER A 494 0.92 -35.97 -5.05
C SER A 494 -0.39 -35.26 -5.41
N MET A 495 -0.55 -33.98 -5.03
CA MET A 495 -1.76 -33.19 -5.31
C MET A 495 -1.80 -32.72 -6.76
N LYS A 496 -2.88 -33.05 -7.47
CA LYS A 496 -3.12 -32.58 -8.84
C LYS A 496 -3.94 -31.31 -8.80
N VAL A 497 -3.32 -30.17 -9.10
CA VAL A 497 -3.95 -28.84 -9.11
C VAL A 497 -3.81 -28.24 -10.51
N SER A 498 -4.87 -27.60 -11.07
CA SER A 498 -4.88 -27.19 -12.49
C SER A 498 -5.14 -25.72 -12.82
N GLU A 499 -5.50 -24.87 -11.86
CA GLU A 499 -5.70 -23.43 -12.11
C GLU A 499 -4.66 -22.60 -11.33
N SER A 500 -4.66 -22.71 -10.00
CA SER A 500 -3.78 -21.94 -9.10
C SER A 500 -3.21 -22.82 -7.97
N MET A 501 -1.92 -22.71 -7.65
CA MET A 501 -1.30 -23.43 -6.54
C MET A 501 -0.32 -22.51 -5.79
N LYS A 502 -0.65 -22.10 -4.57
CA LYS A 502 0.15 -21.14 -3.77
C LYS A 502 0.53 -21.72 -2.41
N ILE A 503 1.81 -21.94 -2.16
CA ILE A 503 2.34 -22.48 -0.90
C ILE A 503 3.38 -21.49 -0.35
N GLU A 504 3.21 -21.08 0.91
CA GLU A 504 4.01 -20.03 1.58
C GLU A 504 5.08 -20.59 2.53
N TYR A 505 5.18 -21.91 2.66
CA TYR A 505 6.14 -22.61 3.52
C TYR A 505 6.76 -23.84 2.88
N ASP A 506 7.78 -24.34 3.54
CA ASP A 506 8.88 -25.18 3.11
C ASP A 506 8.53 -26.63 2.70
N GLN A 507 8.67 -27.04 1.42
CA GLN A 507 8.22 -28.35 0.88
C GLN A 507 9.18 -29.02 -0.12
N ASP A 508 9.56 -30.28 0.07
CA ASP A 508 10.41 -31.01 -0.88
C ASP A 508 9.70 -31.43 -2.18
N PHE A 509 9.72 -30.56 -3.20
CA PHE A 509 9.38 -30.88 -4.58
C PHE A 509 10.60 -30.82 -5.51
N THR A 510 10.84 -31.89 -6.28
CA THR A 510 11.84 -31.92 -7.36
C THR A 510 11.36 -31.23 -8.64
N ASP A 511 12.26 -31.10 -9.62
CA ASP A 511 11.96 -30.56 -10.96
C ASP A 511 11.01 -31.39 -11.80
N ASP A 512 11.05 -32.71 -11.62
CA ASP A 512 10.10 -33.61 -12.25
C ASP A 512 8.71 -33.40 -11.63
N GLN A 513 8.62 -33.23 -10.30
CA GLN A 513 7.36 -32.89 -9.62
C GLN A 513 6.87 -31.48 -10.03
N LEU A 514 7.77 -30.50 -10.17
CA LEU A 514 7.47 -29.15 -10.65
C LEU A 514 6.90 -29.12 -12.08
N ASP A 515 7.43 -29.96 -12.97
CA ASP A 515 6.92 -30.11 -14.33
C ASP A 515 5.66 -30.98 -14.42
N GLU A 516 5.39 -31.86 -13.46
CA GLU A 516 4.10 -32.57 -13.39
C GLU A 516 2.93 -31.66 -12.95
N ILE A 517 3.18 -30.55 -12.23
CA ILE A 517 2.11 -29.60 -11.82
C ILE A 517 1.41 -28.99 -13.04
N GLU A 518 0.07 -29.09 -13.07
CA GLU A 518 -0.77 -28.61 -14.18
C GLU A 518 -1.14 -27.12 -14.05
N ALA A 519 -1.44 -26.64 -12.83
CA ALA A 519 -1.74 -25.24 -12.52
C ALA A 519 -0.63 -24.32 -13.01
N ILE A 520 -0.99 -23.17 -13.60
CA ILE A 520 -0.03 -22.23 -14.19
C ILE A 520 0.21 -21.01 -13.30
N ASP A 521 -0.84 -20.50 -12.63
CA ASP A 521 -0.68 -19.56 -11.52
C ASP A 521 -0.07 -20.34 -10.33
N LEU A 522 1.17 -20.01 -9.96
CA LEU A 522 2.01 -20.89 -9.14
C LEU A 522 2.96 -20.09 -8.23
N LYS A 523 2.75 -20.18 -6.93
CA LYS A 523 3.72 -19.82 -5.89
C LYS A 523 4.09 -21.10 -5.16
N ILE A 524 5.32 -21.59 -5.26
CA ILE A 524 5.73 -22.72 -4.40
C ILE A 524 7.04 -22.43 -3.71
N ARG A 525 7.01 -22.80 -2.43
CA ARG A 525 8.08 -22.75 -1.47
C ARG A 525 8.72 -24.15 -1.30
N SER A 526 9.60 -24.57 -2.22
CA SER A 526 10.29 -25.88 -2.25
C SER A 526 11.83 -25.84 -2.32
N PRO A 527 12.59 -26.43 -1.37
CA PRO A 527 14.04 -26.28 -1.29
C PRO A 527 14.76 -27.20 -2.26
N ASN A 528 14.23 -27.36 -3.49
CA ASN A 528 14.46 -28.56 -4.28
C ASN A 528 14.27 -28.44 -5.84
N TYR A 529 14.31 -27.25 -6.46
CA TYR A 529 14.01 -27.04 -7.91
C TYR A 529 15.19 -26.67 -8.88
N THR A 530 16.09 -27.57 -9.29
CA THR A 530 17.34 -27.27 -10.06
C THR A 530 17.26 -26.16 -11.13
N PRO A 531 18.38 -25.47 -11.41
CA PRO A 531 18.57 -24.60 -12.57
C PRO A 531 17.70 -24.90 -13.80
N GLU A 532 17.80 -26.10 -14.36
CA GLU A 532 17.06 -26.50 -15.54
C GLU A 532 15.55 -26.65 -15.29
N GLY A 533 15.13 -27.05 -14.08
CA GLY A 533 13.72 -27.22 -13.73
C GLY A 533 12.95 -25.91 -13.64
N VAL A 534 13.50 -24.88 -13.00
CA VAL A 534 12.88 -23.55 -13.00
C VAL A 534 12.93 -22.89 -14.39
N GLN A 535 13.99 -23.08 -15.20
CA GLN A 535 13.98 -22.67 -16.62
C GLN A 535 12.82 -23.30 -17.39
N LYS A 536 12.72 -24.63 -17.30
CA LYS A 536 11.69 -25.46 -17.96
C LYS A 536 10.29 -25.04 -17.51
N ARG A 537 10.12 -24.75 -16.22
CA ARG A 537 8.87 -24.30 -15.62
C ARG A 537 8.50 -22.88 -16.00
N LEU A 538 9.46 -21.96 -16.10
CA LEU A 538 9.26 -20.61 -16.63
C LEU A 538 8.82 -20.69 -18.10
N MET A 539 9.46 -21.48 -18.95
CA MET A 539 8.98 -21.68 -20.34
C MET A 539 7.54 -22.19 -20.40
N LYS A 540 7.16 -23.10 -19.49
CA LYS A 540 5.80 -23.63 -19.38
C LYS A 540 4.79 -22.51 -19.03
N PHE A 541 5.11 -21.68 -18.03
CA PHE A 541 4.31 -20.52 -17.65
C PHE A 541 4.20 -19.49 -18.79
N LEU A 542 5.31 -19.11 -19.42
CA LEU A 542 5.30 -18.12 -20.51
C LEU A 542 4.50 -18.59 -21.72
N LYS A 543 4.53 -19.90 -22.01
CA LYS A 543 3.76 -20.51 -23.10
C LYS A 543 2.26 -20.64 -22.82
N TYR A 544 1.86 -20.94 -21.58
CA TYR A 544 0.46 -21.32 -21.25
C TYR A 544 -0.27 -20.38 -20.27
N GLY A 545 0.41 -19.40 -19.68
CA GLY A 545 -0.16 -18.48 -18.68
C GLY A 545 -1.04 -17.38 -19.28
N LYS A 546 -2.09 -17.03 -18.54
CA LYS A 546 -3.03 -15.93 -18.82
C LYS A 546 -2.50 -14.60 -18.28
N LYS A 547 -3.23 -13.49 -18.51
CA LYS A 547 -2.81 -12.13 -18.14
C LYS A 547 -2.57 -11.98 -16.64
N ASP A 548 -3.46 -12.57 -15.85
CA ASP A 548 -3.54 -12.38 -14.39
C ASP A 548 -3.04 -13.62 -13.61
N ASP A 549 -2.37 -14.56 -14.30
CA ASP A 549 -1.67 -15.70 -13.68
C ASP A 549 -0.25 -15.26 -13.23
N GLU A 550 0.17 -15.63 -12.02
CA GLU A 550 1.47 -15.28 -11.40
C GLU A 550 2.44 -16.48 -11.36
N LEU A 551 3.76 -16.23 -11.36
CA LEU A 551 4.76 -17.27 -11.13
C LEU A 551 5.78 -16.78 -10.09
N GLU A 552 5.61 -17.23 -8.86
CA GLU A 552 6.52 -16.96 -7.74
C GLU A 552 7.20 -18.27 -7.32
N LEU A 553 8.11 -18.73 -8.18
CA LEU A 553 9.11 -19.71 -7.79
C LEU A 553 10.28 -18.96 -7.17
N TYR A 554 10.68 -19.42 -6.00
CA TYR A 554 12.06 -19.44 -5.57
C TYR A 554 12.56 -20.89 -5.84
N ALA A 555 13.83 -21.22 -5.65
CA ALA A 555 14.44 -22.43 -6.24
C ALA A 555 15.55 -23.10 -5.37
N PRO A 556 16.65 -23.63 -5.98
CA PRO A 556 17.98 -23.96 -5.42
C PRO A 556 19.12 -23.04 -5.78
N ILE A 557 19.93 -22.71 -4.77
CA ILE A 557 21.10 -21.88 -4.83
C ILE A 557 22.02 -21.97 -3.55
N ASP A 558 23.35 -21.98 -3.66
CA ASP A 558 24.28 -21.76 -2.52
C ASP A 558 25.05 -20.41 -2.65
N GLU A 559 26.40 -20.24 -2.64
CA GLU A 559 27.05 -18.88 -2.83
C GLU A 559 28.12 -18.49 -3.93
N ASP A 560 28.89 -19.32 -4.70
CA ASP A 560 29.75 -18.76 -5.82
C ASP A 560 28.92 -18.42 -7.12
N THR A 561 28.09 -19.33 -7.69
CA THR A 561 27.23 -19.15 -8.92
C THR A 561 26.06 -18.11 -8.95
N GLU A 562 26.34 -16.90 -9.44
CA GLU A 562 25.56 -15.64 -9.55
C GLU A 562 24.06 -15.68 -10.03
N LEU A 563 23.66 -14.66 -10.80
CA LEU A 563 22.27 -14.18 -10.99
C LEU A 563 21.54 -13.89 -12.36
N ARG A 564 22.01 -14.03 -13.62
CA ARG A 564 21.33 -13.74 -14.89
C ARG A 564 21.76 -14.60 -16.16
N GLU A 565 21.87 -15.96 -16.12
CA GLU A 565 21.92 -16.91 -17.28
C GLU A 565 21.42 -18.42 -17.24
N GLU A 566 21.03 -19.02 -16.11
CA GLU A 566 20.60 -20.40 -15.79
C GLU A 566 19.15 -20.61 -15.23
N PHE A 567 18.32 -19.64 -14.80
CA PHE A 567 16.85 -19.81 -14.52
C PHE A 567 15.99 -19.17 -15.62
N ILE A 568 16.61 -18.37 -16.48
CA ILE A 568 16.10 -17.83 -17.72
C ILE A 568 16.72 -18.65 -18.87
N PRO A 569 15.90 -19.39 -19.61
CA PRO A 569 16.33 -20.04 -20.83
C PRO A 569 16.98 -19.04 -21.80
N LYS A 570 18.20 -19.34 -22.26
CA LYS A 570 19.03 -18.47 -23.14
C LYS A 570 18.39 -18.15 -24.50
N ASN A 571 17.24 -18.76 -24.83
CA ASN A 571 16.41 -18.45 -26.00
C ASN A 571 15.39 -17.31 -25.77
N LEU A 572 15.13 -16.91 -24.53
CA LEU A 572 14.26 -15.78 -24.25
C LEU A 572 14.97 -14.48 -24.64
N VAL A 573 14.21 -13.46 -25.06
CA VAL A 573 14.72 -12.11 -25.32
C VAL A 573 14.22 -11.18 -24.21
N VAL A 574 15.19 -10.57 -23.56
CA VAL A 574 15.19 -10.42 -22.11
C VAL A 574 15.85 -9.07 -21.81
N LYS A 575 15.04 -8.02 -21.54
CA LYS A 575 15.47 -6.60 -21.68
C LYS A 575 14.68 -5.62 -20.78
N THR A 576 15.18 -5.01 -19.69
CA THR A 576 16.73 -5.35 -17.25
C THR A 576 16.56 -4.45 -15.91
N ILE A 577 15.47 -4.59 -15.13
CA ILE A 577 14.73 -3.48 -14.50
C ILE A 577 15.39 -2.83 -13.26
N ARG A 578 15.66 -3.55 -12.15
CA ARG A 578 15.88 -2.97 -10.79
C ARG A 578 16.98 -3.59 -9.89
N VAL A 579 18.11 -4.15 -10.39
CA VAL A 579 19.34 -4.47 -9.58
C VAL A 579 19.42 -3.32 -8.60
N ASP A 580 19.61 -3.50 -7.31
CA ASP A 580 20.15 -2.52 -6.36
C ASP A 580 21.65 -2.82 -6.11
N GLU A 581 22.51 -2.14 -5.33
CA GLU A 581 23.81 -2.78 -4.92
C GLU A 581 23.99 -3.00 -3.42
N GLU A 582 22.98 -2.76 -2.57
CA GLU A 582 22.98 -3.24 -1.19
C GLU A 582 22.41 -4.64 -0.98
N PHE A 583 21.11 -4.82 -1.21
CA PHE A 583 20.27 -5.98 -0.84
C PHE A 583 19.87 -7.05 -1.86
N ASN A 584 20.67 -7.60 -2.79
CA ASN A 584 20.08 -8.46 -3.83
C ASN A 584 18.79 -7.87 -4.56
N GLU A 585 17.93 -6.88 -4.20
CA GLU A 585 16.75 -6.24 -4.90
C GLU A 585 16.71 -6.10 -6.47
N PHE A 586 15.52 -6.06 -7.15
CA PHE A 586 15.17 -6.67 -8.50
C PHE A 586 13.77 -6.34 -9.06
N VAL A 587 13.54 -6.51 -10.40
CA VAL A 587 12.28 -6.62 -11.19
C VAL A 587 12.57 -7.16 -12.63
N LEU A 588 11.61 -7.71 -13.41
CA LEU A 588 11.86 -8.18 -14.80
C LEU A 588 11.20 -7.45 -15.97
N HIS A 589 11.71 -7.61 -17.20
CA HIS A 589 10.93 -7.30 -18.41
C HIS A 589 11.26 -8.23 -19.58
N LEU A 590 10.47 -9.29 -19.66
CA LEU A 590 10.49 -10.26 -20.75
C LEU A 590 9.94 -9.63 -22.04
N VAL A 591 10.74 -9.58 -23.10
CA VAL A 591 10.40 -8.83 -24.34
C VAL A 591 10.00 -9.73 -25.52
N SER A 592 10.64 -10.88 -25.73
CA SER A 592 10.22 -11.90 -26.72
C SER A 592 10.97 -13.22 -26.50
N GLY A 593 11.08 -14.08 -27.52
CA GLY A 593 11.73 -15.40 -27.43
C GLY A 593 10.83 -16.54 -26.90
N PHE A 594 9.54 -16.26 -26.72
CA PHE A 594 8.48 -17.22 -26.38
C PHE A 594 7.24 -16.99 -27.25
N GLU A 595 6.41 -18.02 -27.40
CA GLU A 595 5.09 -17.93 -28.03
C GLU A 595 4.02 -18.36 -27.01
N ASN A 596 3.19 -17.42 -26.56
CA ASN A 596 2.08 -17.69 -25.66
C ASN A 596 0.84 -18.16 -26.45
N VAL A 597 0.25 -19.31 -26.08
CA VAL A 597 -0.87 -19.92 -26.83
C VAL A 597 -2.19 -19.14 -26.74
N HIS A 598 -2.30 -18.20 -25.80
CA HIS A 598 -3.43 -17.30 -25.66
C HIS A 598 -3.21 -15.96 -26.41
N GLY A 599 -2.12 -15.82 -27.16
CA GLY A 599 -1.78 -14.61 -27.91
C GLY A 599 -1.23 -13.47 -27.03
N ILE A 600 -0.94 -13.73 -25.76
CA ILE A 600 -0.45 -12.72 -24.82
C ILE A 600 1.02 -12.44 -25.10
N GLN A 601 1.25 -11.48 -25.99
CA GLN A 601 2.54 -10.87 -26.32
C GLN A 601 2.82 -9.60 -25.50
N ALA A 602 1.98 -9.29 -24.49
CA ALA A 602 2.25 -8.24 -23.53
C ALA A 602 3.51 -8.61 -22.71
N PRO A 603 4.51 -7.73 -22.59
CA PRO A 603 5.73 -8.04 -21.89
C PRO A 603 5.45 -8.22 -20.39
N ARG A 604 6.04 -9.26 -19.81
CA ARG A 604 5.82 -9.62 -18.40
C ARG A 604 6.91 -9.07 -17.51
N GLU A 605 6.49 -8.50 -16.39
CA GLU A 605 7.29 -8.49 -15.16
C GLU A 605 7.27 -9.88 -14.53
N ILE A 606 8.36 -10.18 -13.84
CA ILE A 606 8.60 -11.34 -12.99
C ILE A 606 9.35 -10.74 -11.77
N HIS A 607 9.37 -11.39 -10.59
CA HIS A 607 10.19 -11.00 -9.44
C HIS A 607 10.75 -12.25 -8.73
N CYS A 608 12.03 -12.28 -8.34
CA CYS A 608 12.68 -13.44 -7.72
C CYS A 608 13.64 -12.97 -6.60
N VAL A 609 13.02 -12.77 -5.45
CA VAL A 609 13.52 -12.23 -4.18
C VAL A 609 14.25 -13.26 -3.25
N GLN A 610 15.47 -12.98 -2.75
CA GLN A 610 16.21 -13.69 -1.67
C GLN A 610 16.65 -12.80 -0.44
N LEU A 611 15.67 -12.41 0.39
CA LEU A 611 15.71 -11.51 1.59
C LEU A 611 16.74 -11.74 2.75
N GLY A 612 16.92 -10.73 3.62
CA GLY A 612 17.71 -10.83 4.86
C GLY A 612 17.95 -9.55 5.72
N ASP A 613 19.17 -9.34 6.26
CA ASP A 613 19.36 -9.22 7.71
C ASP A 613 19.22 -7.83 8.40
N MET A 614 19.62 -6.69 7.82
CA MET A 614 19.59 -5.40 8.56
C MET A 614 18.57 -4.37 8.08
N PHE A 615 17.84 -3.77 9.02
CA PHE A 615 16.91 -2.66 8.73
C PHE A 615 16.78 -1.54 9.80
N LEU A 616 17.51 -1.58 10.93
CA LEU A 616 17.17 -0.78 12.13
C LEU A 616 18.17 0.30 12.61
N ASP A 617 19.33 0.48 11.96
CA ASP A 617 20.44 1.30 12.51
C ASP A 617 20.59 2.73 11.94
N PHE A 618 19.83 3.04 10.88
CA PHE A 618 20.20 4.12 9.94
C PHE A 618 19.87 5.54 10.45
N ILE A 619 18.91 5.69 11.36
CA ILE A 619 18.23 6.97 11.63
C ILE A 619 19.10 8.00 12.37
N TYR A 620 20.09 7.59 13.18
CA TYR A 620 20.64 8.47 14.23
C TYR A 620 21.92 9.27 13.90
N LYS A 621 22.50 9.16 12.68
CA LYS A 621 23.85 9.70 12.38
C LYS A 621 23.92 10.90 11.43
N SER A 622 22.80 11.35 10.87
CA SER A 622 22.81 12.26 9.70
C SER A 622 23.02 13.76 10.00
N PHE A 623 23.04 14.21 11.27
CA PHE A 623 22.70 15.61 11.59
C PHE A 623 23.82 16.60 12.01
N LEU A 624 25.08 16.18 12.20
CA LEU A 624 26.11 17.09 12.80
C LEU A 624 27.36 17.37 11.94
N SER A 625 27.65 16.58 10.91
CA SER A 625 28.94 16.64 10.20
C SER A 625 29.05 17.69 9.08
N PHE A 626 27.93 18.30 8.67
CA PHE A 626 27.81 18.88 7.33
C PHE A 626 28.41 20.29 7.15
N PHE A 627 28.51 21.10 8.21
CA PHE A 627 28.64 22.56 8.06
C PHE A 627 30.05 23.18 8.16
N ILE A 628 31.07 22.44 8.61
CA ILE A 628 32.41 23.01 8.89
C ILE A 628 33.47 22.61 7.84
N VAL A 629 33.30 21.48 7.16
CA VAL A 629 34.36 20.87 6.31
C VAL A 629 34.52 21.58 4.95
N PHE A 630 33.47 22.19 4.42
CA PHE A 630 33.42 22.64 3.02
C PHE A 630 34.32 23.86 2.72
N TYR A 631 34.31 24.88 3.58
CA TYR A 631 34.90 26.19 3.26
C TYR A 631 36.44 26.23 3.32
N VAL A 632 37.07 25.36 4.12
CA VAL A 632 38.53 25.34 4.30
C VAL A 632 39.24 24.51 3.23
N ASN A 633 38.66 23.37 2.82
CA ASN A 633 39.32 22.42 1.94
C ASN A 633 39.41 22.92 0.48
N PHE A 634 38.37 23.58 -0.03
CA PHE A 634 38.32 24.06 -1.42
C PHE A 634 39.50 25.00 -1.74
N HIS A 635 39.82 25.93 -0.84
CA HIS A 635 40.88 26.90 -1.08
C HIS A 635 42.29 26.27 -1.03
N PHE A 636 42.49 25.24 -0.20
CA PHE A 636 43.76 24.51 -0.09
C PHE A 636 44.00 23.59 -1.29
N PHE A 637 42.96 22.91 -1.78
CA PHE A 637 43.06 21.92 -2.88
C PHE A 637 43.43 22.55 -4.22
N VAL A 638 42.86 23.72 -4.56
CA VAL A 638 43.23 24.44 -5.80
C VAL A 638 44.68 24.94 -5.76
N ILE A 639 45.16 25.39 -4.60
CA ILE A 639 46.52 25.91 -4.43
C ILE A 639 47.58 24.80 -4.45
N SER A 640 47.26 23.59 -3.96
CA SER A 640 48.20 22.45 -3.99
C SER A 640 48.35 21.85 -5.39
N LYS A 641 47.28 21.82 -6.19
CA LYS A 641 47.25 21.20 -7.53
C LYS A 641 47.92 22.06 -8.62
N PHE A 642 47.97 23.39 -8.47
CA PHE A 642 48.54 24.32 -9.46
C PHE A 642 49.63 25.25 -8.87
N PRO A 643 50.89 24.77 -8.73
CA PRO A 643 51.96 25.51 -8.05
C PRO A 643 52.33 26.88 -8.67
N TYR A 644 51.96 27.14 -9.93
CA TYR A 644 52.23 28.43 -10.58
C TYR A 644 51.26 29.54 -10.16
N LEU A 645 50.02 29.22 -9.76
CA LEU A 645 49.08 30.21 -9.21
C LEU A 645 49.66 30.86 -7.95
N ARG A 646 50.43 30.11 -7.17
CA ARG A 646 51.19 30.57 -5.98
C ARG A 646 52.24 31.65 -6.28
N LYS A 647 52.60 31.90 -7.56
CA LYS A 647 53.40 33.06 -8.00
C LYS A 647 52.53 34.27 -8.41
N MET A 648 51.30 34.04 -8.86
CA MET A 648 50.38 35.10 -9.28
C MET A 648 49.65 35.75 -8.09
N THR A 649 49.23 34.96 -7.10
CA THR A 649 48.41 35.40 -5.95
C THR A 649 49.04 36.49 -5.07
N ASN A 650 50.33 36.82 -5.27
CA ASN A 650 51.00 37.91 -4.55
C ASN A 650 50.80 39.31 -5.19
N LYS A 651 50.20 39.44 -6.38
CA LYS A 651 49.87 40.76 -6.99
C LYS A 651 48.57 40.73 -7.80
N LYS A 652 47.61 41.61 -7.39
CA LYS A 652 46.22 41.78 -7.87
C LYS A 652 45.25 40.63 -7.54
N LYS A 653 43.97 40.99 -7.39
CA LYS A 653 42.84 40.06 -7.59
C LYS A 653 42.85 39.59 -9.05
N LEU A 654 42.56 38.31 -9.27
CA LEU A 654 42.27 37.78 -10.60
C LEU A 654 40.75 37.80 -10.79
N GLU A 655 40.28 38.46 -11.84
CA GLU A 655 38.86 38.56 -12.19
C GLU A 655 38.52 37.53 -13.28
N TRP A 656 37.27 37.08 -13.34
CA TRP A 656 36.88 35.92 -14.15
C TRP A 656 37.05 36.13 -15.66
N SER A 657 36.86 37.36 -16.15
CA SER A 657 37.06 37.72 -17.55
C SER A 657 38.52 37.58 -17.98
N ASP A 658 39.44 38.28 -17.30
CA ASP A 658 40.80 38.56 -17.81
C ASP A 658 41.94 38.01 -16.94
N GLY A 659 41.66 37.51 -15.74
CA GLY A 659 42.68 37.11 -14.76
C GLY A 659 43.15 35.65 -14.87
N PHE A 660 42.23 34.72 -15.10
CA PHE A 660 42.55 33.29 -15.18
C PHE A 660 42.86 32.89 -16.63
N PRO A 661 43.96 32.17 -16.89
CA PRO A 661 44.15 31.52 -18.19
C PRO A 661 43.16 30.37 -18.39
N ASP A 662 42.86 30.05 -19.64
CA ASP A 662 41.75 29.15 -20.02
C ASP A 662 41.87 27.72 -19.46
N ASP A 663 43.09 27.23 -19.18
CA ASP A 663 43.33 25.95 -18.51
C ASP A 663 42.79 25.98 -17.06
N VAL A 664 43.07 27.04 -16.32
CA VAL A 664 42.56 27.22 -14.95
C VAL A 664 41.05 27.47 -14.95
N LYS A 665 40.52 28.25 -15.91
CA LYS A 665 39.06 28.41 -16.06
C LYS A 665 38.38 27.06 -16.29
N LYS A 666 38.93 26.22 -17.18
CA LYS A 666 38.39 24.89 -17.49
C LYS A 666 38.44 23.95 -16.29
N GLU A 667 39.51 23.98 -15.49
CA GLU A 667 39.59 23.23 -14.25
C GLU A 667 38.58 23.77 -13.20
N ILE A 668 38.43 25.08 -13.01
CA ILE A 668 37.46 25.65 -12.07
C ILE A 668 36.03 25.24 -12.44
N VAL A 669 35.63 25.36 -13.71
CA VAL A 669 34.29 24.92 -14.15
C VAL A 669 34.12 23.40 -13.96
N SER A 670 35.20 22.59 -14.02
CA SER A 670 35.12 21.16 -13.71
C SER A 670 34.67 20.83 -12.28
N PHE A 671 34.82 21.77 -11.34
CA PHE A 671 34.36 21.66 -9.95
C PHE A 671 33.03 22.38 -9.66
N LEU A 672 32.41 23.02 -10.65
CA LEU A 672 31.08 23.64 -10.50
C LEU A 672 29.98 22.60 -10.72
N ASP A 673 29.01 22.59 -9.80
CA ASP A 673 27.72 21.90 -9.91
C ASP A 673 26.88 22.36 -11.12
N TYR A 674 25.78 21.66 -11.38
CA TYR A 674 24.93 21.94 -12.54
C TYR A 674 24.27 23.33 -12.48
N GLU A 675 23.91 23.78 -11.28
CA GLU A 675 23.30 25.09 -11.03
C GLU A 675 24.25 26.24 -11.37
N SER A 676 25.43 26.24 -10.75
CA SER A 676 26.51 27.20 -10.98
C SER A 676 26.96 27.22 -12.44
N ARG A 677 26.95 26.06 -13.12
CA ARG A 677 27.19 25.97 -14.57
C ARG A 677 26.08 26.57 -15.41
N CYS A 678 24.81 26.40 -15.03
CA CYS A 678 23.69 27.02 -15.73
C CYS A 678 23.70 28.54 -15.58
N HIS A 679 23.96 29.06 -14.38
CA HIS A 679 24.18 30.48 -14.14
C HIS A 679 25.36 31.02 -14.96
N LEU A 680 26.50 30.33 -14.98
CA LEU A 680 27.69 30.75 -15.73
C LEU A 680 27.46 30.76 -17.27
N LYS A 681 26.62 29.86 -17.80
CA LYS A 681 26.21 29.89 -19.22
C LYS A 681 25.41 31.14 -19.61
N LEU A 682 24.81 31.84 -18.65
CA LEU A 682 24.05 33.08 -18.89
C LEU A 682 24.94 34.33 -18.82
N CYS A 683 26.14 34.26 -18.25
CA CYS A 683 27.02 35.42 -18.03
C CYS A 683 27.59 36.02 -19.33
N SER A 684 28.10 35.19 -20.24
CA SER A 684 28.59 35.66 -21.55
C SER A 684 28.67 34.52 -22.56
N LYS A 685 28.82 34.86 -23.85
CA LYS A 685 29.09 33.86 -24.89
C LYS A 685 30.42 33.12 -24.66
N SER A 686 31.45 33.81 -24.16
CA SER A 686 32.74 33.18 -23.85
C SER A 686 32.59 32.14 -22.73
N ASP A 687 31.75 32.44 -21.73
CA ASP A 687 31.46 31.54 -20.62
C ASP A 687 30.55 30.38 -21.03
N TYR A 688 29.57 30.63 -21.90
CA TYR A 688 28.78 29.58 -22.55
C TYR A 688 29.66 28.60 -23.34
N ASP A 689 30.54 29.11 -24.21
CA ASP A 689 31.46 28.30 -25.01
C ASP A 689 32.49 27.58 -24.11
N LEU A 690 32.97 28.22 -23.05
CA LEU A 690 33.83 27.64 -22.02
C LEU A 690 33.15 26.48 -21.27
N VAL A 691 31.96 26.69 -20.69
CA VAL A 691 31.25 25.65 -19.94
C VAL A 691 30.91 24.47 -20.84
N ASN A 692 30.48 24.72 -22.08
CA ASN A 692 30.22 23.64 -23.04
C ASN A 692 31.51 22.94 -23.53
N SER A 693 32.68 23.59 -23.45
CA SER A 693 33.97 22.92 -23.68
C SER A 693 34.41 21.98 -22.54
N THR A 694 33.88 22.20 -21.33
CA THR A 694 34.21 21.43 -20.11
C THR A 694 33.22 20.31 -19.85
N LYS A 695 33.73 19.08 -19.69
CA LYS A 695 32.93 17.95 -19.22
C LYS A 695 32.26 18.28 -17.88
N PHE A 696 31.00 17.90 -17.72
CA PHE A 696 30.33 17.82 -16.43
C PHE A 696 30.35 16.36 -15.95
N VAL A 697 30.21 16.17 -14.64
CA VAL A 697 29.96 14.89 -13.98
C VAL A 697 28.97 15.21 -12.87
N ALA A 698 27.72 14.77 -13.00
CA ALA A 698 26.75 14.92 -11.91
C ALA A 698 27.17 14.05 -10.72
N ASN A 699 26.90 14.44 -9.48
CA ASN A 699 26.95 13.50 -8.37
C ASN A 699 25.71 12.58 -8.39
N LYS A 700 24.51 13.10 -8.69
CA LYS A 700 23.25 12.36 -8.83
C LYS A 700 22.61 12.67 -10.19
N LEU A 701 22.10 11.67 -10.90
CA LEU A 701 21.34 11.84 -12.15
C LEU A 701 20.17 10.88 -12.13
N GLU A 702 18.95 11.35 -11.87
CA GLU A 702 17.76 10.50 -11.77
C GLU A 702 16.83 10.68 -12.96
N PHE A 703 16.02 9.68 -13.25
CA PHE A 703 14.88 9.75 -14.15
C PHE A 703 13.69 9.08 -13.45
N HIS A 704 12.45 9.46 -13.75
CA HIS A 704 11.25 8.78 -13.26
C HIS A 704 10.08 9.00 -14.23
N GLU A 705 9.33 7.97 -14.62
CA GLU A 705 8.12 8.12 -15.46
C GLU A 705 6.84 7.67 -14.74
N THR A 706 6.02 8.63 -14.31
CA THR A 706 4.72 8.37 -13.67
C THR A 706 3.57 8.47 -14.68
N LEU A 707 2.59 7.56 -14.61
CA LEU A 707 1.29 7.75 -15.27
C LEU A 707 0.49 8.84 -14.54
N SER A 708 -0.39 9.56 -15.25
CA SER A 708 -1.28 10.54 -14.61
C SER A 708 -2.59 9.87 -14.22
N GLU A 709 -2.86 9.75 -12.92
CA GLU A 709 -4.08 9.15 -12.35
C GLU A 709 -5.39 9.82 -12.80
N PHE A 710 -5.30 11.04 -13.33
CA PHE A 710 -6.45 11.88 -13.68
C PHE A 710 -6.74 11.95 -15.19
N VAL A 711 -5.84 11.47 -16.07
CA VAL A 711 -6.00 11.54 -17.54
C VAL A 711 -5.25 10.40 -18.23
N ASP A 712 -5.97 9.51 -18.93
CA ASP A 712 -5.39 8.40 -19.69
C ASP A 712 -4.32 8.85 -20.70
N ASP A 713 -3.26 8.04 -20.85
CA ASP A 713 -2.05 8.23 -21.68
C ASP A 713 -1.18 9.47 -21.39
N LYS A 714 -1.61 10.36 -20.49
CA LYS A 714 -0.79 11.47 -19.98
C LYS A 714 0.26 10.88 -19.03
N THR A 715 1.53 11.13 -19.28
CA THR A 715 2.62 10.73 -18.37
C THR A 715 3.52 11.91 -18.06
N ILE A 716 4.15 11.85 -16.89
CA ILE A 716 5.08 12.84 -16.38
C ILE A 716 6.44 12.15 -16.32
N ILE A 717 7.40 12.63 -17.12
CA ILE A 717 8.77 12.14 -17.06
C ILE A 717 9.63 13.18 -16.36
N ARG A 718 10.06 12.86 -15.14
CA ARG A 718 10.97 13.63 -14.31
C ARG A 718 12.42 13.24 -14.64
N ILE A 719 13.33 14.21 -14.57
CA ILE A 719 14.79 14.02 -14.67
C ILE A 719 15.44 14.92 -13.62
N ASP A 720 16.22 14.36 -12.69
CA ASP A 720 16.98 15.11 -11.70
C ASP A 720 18.48 15.10 -12.02
N ILE A 721 19.18 16.20 -11.77
CA ILE A 721 20.63 16.35 -12.00
C ILE A 721 21.21 17.14 -10.83
N ASP A 722 21.78 16.42 -9.87
CA ASP A 722 22.17 16.92 -8.55
C ASP A 722 21.00 17.59 -7.80
N THR A 723 20.96 18.92 -7.81
CA THR A 723 19.87 19.73 -7.27
C THR A 723 18.87 20.17 -8.32
N PHE A 724 19.13 19.98 -9.63
CA PHE A 724 18.22 20.40 -10.71
C PHE A 724 17.13 19.35 -10.94
N THR A 725 15.94 19.78 -11.33
CA THR A 725 14.87 18.88 -11.81
C THR A 725 14.23 19.43 -13.10
N ILE A 726 13.86 18.53 -14.01
CA ILE A 726 13.10 18.81 -15.23
C ILE A 726 11.92 17.86 -15.29
N TRP A 727 10.73 18.34 -15.64
CA TRP A 727 9.56 17.49 -15.89
C TRP A 727 9.07 17.67 -17.32
N PHE A 728 8.77 16.57 -18.00
CA PHE A 728 8.18 16.50 -19.32
C PHE A 728 6.79 15.88 -19.17
N SER A 729 5.78 16.74 -19.00
CA SER A 729 4.41 16.39 -18.64
C SER A 729 3.49 16.53 -19.86
N GLY A 730 2.90 15.45 -20.37
CA GLY A 730 2.12 15.55 -21.61
C GLY A 730 1.45 14.27 -22.10
N LYS A 731 0.64 14.40 -23.15
CA LYS A 731 -0.01 13.32 -23.91
C LYS A 731 0.32 13.48 -25.40
N GLU A 732 0.56 12.36 -26.09
CA GLU A 732 0.84 12.30 -27.53
C GLU A 732 1.87 13.35 -28.01
N ASN A 733 1.40 14.38 -28.73
CA ASN A 733 2.24 15.41 -29.37
C ASN A 733 2.25 16.74 -28.59
N LEU A 734 1.73 16.79 -27.36
CA LEU A 734 1.71 18.00 -26.53
C LEU A 734 2.43 17.77 -25.21
N THR A 735 3.51 18.53 -24.98
CA THR A 735 4.35 18.40 -23.78
C THR A 735 4.60 19.76 -23.13
N ARG A 736 4.23 19.89 -21.86
CA ARG A 736 4.71 20.93 -20.94
C ARG A 736 6.09 20.50 -20.40
N ILE A 737 7.07 21.40 -20.48
CA ILE A 737 8.43 21.18 -19.97
C ILE A 737 8.73 22.17 -18.84
N ASP A 738 8.62 21.70 -17.60
CA ASP A 738 8.94 22.44 -16.37
C ASP A 738 10.40 22.23 -15.96
N ARG A 739 10.97 23.17 -15.18
CA ARG A 739 12.34 23.12 -14.63
C ARG A 739 12.33 23.66 -13.21
N GLY A 740 13.26 23.23 -12.38
CA GLY A 740 13.25 23.54 -10.95
C GLY A 740 14.50 23.14 -10.20
N TRP A 741 14.56 23.42 -8.90
CA TRP A 741 15.62 22.96 -8.01
C TRP A 741 15.03 22.22 -6.81
N ASN A 742 15.66 21.13 -6.37
CA ASN A 742 15.25 20.26 -5.26
C ASN A 742 13.81 19.73 -5.38
N GLY A 743 13.30 19.57 -6.60
CA GLY A 743 11.90 19.22 -6.88
C GLY A 743 10.92 20.40 -6.93
N GLU A 744 11.32 21.64 -6.64
CA GLU A 744 10.46 22.83 -6.76
C GLU A 744 10.50 23.44 -8.16
N ILE A 745 9.36 23.45 -8.86
CA ILE A 745 9.21 24.05 -10.21
C ILE A 745 9.36 25.58 -10.16
N ILE A 746 10.21 26.12 -11.02
CA ILE A 746 10.29 27.54 -11.36
C ILE A 746 9.41 27.80 -12.59
N GLU A 747 8.25 28.42 -12.39
CA GLU A 747 7.28 28.60 -13.48
C GLU A 747 7.75 29.55 -14.59
N GLU A 748 8.71 30.46 -14.32
CA GLU A 748 9.37 31.29 -15.34
C GLU A 748 10.10 30.47 -16.41
N PHE A 749 10.50 29.23 -16.09
CA PHE A 749 11.19 28.32 -16.99
C PHE A 749 10.28 27.22 -17.58
N SER A 750 8.98 27.26 -17.27
CA SER A 750 7.97 26.37 -17.84
C SER A 750 7.60 26.77 -19.27
N LYS A 751 7.45 25.79 -20.17
CA LYS A 751 6.95 26.04 -21.54
C LYS A 751 6.21 24.84 -22.11
N THR A 752 5.17 25.08 -22.90
CA THR A 752 4.46 24.05 -23.66
C THR A 752 4.99 23.97 -25.09
N VAL A 753 5.14 22.76 -25.63
CA VAL A 753 5.65 22.49 -26.97
C VAL A 753 4.76 21.43 -27.65
N GLN A 754 4.39 21.70 -28.91
CA GLN A 754 3.68 20.78 -29.81
C GLN A 754 4.63 19.70 -30.36
N ARG A 755 5.28 18.94 -29.46
CA ARG A 755 6.11 17.75 -29.76
C ARG A 755 5.95 16.70 -28.66
N ASN A 756 6.26 15.45 -28.99
CA ASN A 756 6.21 14.34 -28.05
C ASN A 756 7.31 14.43 -26.96
N ARG A 757 6.96 14.05 -25.74
CA ARG A 757 7.81 14.09 -24.55
C ARG A 757 9.12 13.31 -24.68
N TYR A 758 9.11 12.14 -25.32
CA TYR A 758 10.31 11.32 -25.52
C TYR A 758 11.31 11.99 -26.47
N GLU A 759 10.86 12.62 -27.56
CA GLU A 759 11.75 13.38 -28.47
C GLU A 759 12.42 14.57 -27.75
N LEU A 760 11.70 15.22 -26.83
CA LEU A 760 12.17 16.40 -26.11
C LEU A 760 13.22 16.03 -25.06
N ILE A 761 13.08 14.85 -24.44
CA ILE A 761 14.12 14.26 -23.59
C ILE A 761 15.31 13.80 -24.45
N GLU A 762 15.06 13.21 -25.61
CA GLU A 762 16.13 12.79 -26.52
C GLU A 762 16.97 13.99 -26.98
N GLU A 763 16.33 15.10 -27.36
CA GLU A 763 17.00 16.37 -27.68
C GLU A 763 17.79 16.93 -26.48
N PHE A 764 17.24 16.81 -25.27
CA PHE A 764 17.92 17.24 -24.04
C PHE A 764 19.17 16.39 -23.75
N LEU A 765 19.05 15.06 -23.75
CA LEU A 765 20.15 14.15 -23.46
C LEU A 765 21.23 14.16 -24.54
N ASN A 766 20.85 14.31 -25.81
CA ASN A 766 21.81 14.56 -26.90
C ASN A 766 22.65 15.83 -26.64
N ARG A 767 22.04 16.92 -26.15
CA ARG A 767 22.76 18.16 -25.75
C ARG A 767 23.54 18.05 -24.44
N TYR A 768 23.10 17.20 -23.52
CA TYR A 768 23.76 16.95 -22.23
C TYR A 768 25.01 16.07 -22.40
N SER A 769 24.98 15.13 -23.36
CA SER A 769 26.10 14.23 -23.64
C SER A 769 27.34 14.97 -24.18
N TYR A 770 28.51 14.70 -23.60
CA TYR A 770 29.78 15.19 -24.12
C TYR A 770 30.36 14.16 -25.09
N LYS A 771 30.27 14.44 -26.40
CA LYS A 771 30.66 13.51 -27.48
C LYS A 771 29.94 12.15 -27.41
N GLY A 772 28.65 12.15 -27.04
CA GLY A 772 27.85 10.93 -26.87
C GLY A 772 28.08 10.18 -25.54
N LEU A 773 28.88 10.72 -24.63
CA LEU A 773 29.12 10.19 -23.29
C LEU A 773 28.49 11.09 -22.23
N ILE A 774 27.62 10.53 -21.39
CA ILE A 774 27.08 11.16 -20.18
C ILE A 774 27.90 10.67 -18.98
N LYS A 775 28.15 11.54 -17.99
CA LYS A 775 28.88 11.19 -16.78
C LYS A 775 28.12 11.54 -15.51
N ALA A 776 28.16 10.65 -14.54
CA ALA A 776 27.67 10.88 -13.19
C ALA A 776 28.54 10.13 -12.15
N VAL A 777 28.24 10.27 -10.86
CA VAL A 777 28.76 9.39 -9.80
C VAL A 777 27.72 8.32 -9.49
N ASN A 778 26.50 8.76 -9.16
CA ASN A 778 25.31 7.93 -8.96
C ASN A 778 24.28 8.31 -10.05
N VAL A 779 23.64 7.32 -10.65
CA VAL A 779 22.50 7.50 -11.58
C VAL A 779 21.31 6.73 -11.03
N THR A 780 20.10 7.23 -11.15
CA THR A 780 18.84 6.52 -10.87
C THR A 780 17.95 6.59 -12.12
N VAL A 781 17.07 5.63 -12.37
CA VAL A 781 16.13 5.64 -13.50
C VAL A 781 14.89 4.86 -13.07
N ASP A 782 13.73 5.49 -12.93
CA ASP A 782 12.49 4.85 -12.51
C ASP A 782 11.48 4.76 -13.66
N SER A 783 10.84 3.60 -13.87
CA SER A 783 9.66 3.38 -14.73
C SER A 783 9.78 3.77 -16.23
N LEU A 784 10.98 4.20 -16.65
CA LEU A 784 11.19 4.98 -17.86
C LEU A 784 11.08 4.13 -19.15
N LYS A 785 10.21 4.57 -20.07
CA LYS A 785 9.99 3.89 -21.36
C LYS A 785 10.97 4.30 -22.47
N LEU A 786 11.81 5.32 -22.24
CA LEU A 786 12.78 5.83 -23.21
C LEU A 786 13.94 4.84 -23.45
N LEU A 787 14.30 4.65 -24.73
CA LEU A 787 15.52 3.93 -25.13
C LEU A 787 16.75 4.84 -25.03
N PRO A 788 17.78 4.51 -24.23
CA PRO A 788 19.05 5.22 -24.28
C PRO A 788 19.93 4.73 -25.42
N HIS A 789 20.37 5.62 -26.31
CA HIS A 789 21.49 5.37 -27.23
C HIS A 789 22.79 6.08 -26.82
N TRP A 790 22.78 6.75 -25.66
CA TRP A 790 23.95 7.41 -25.08
C TRP A 790 24.83 6.43 -24.32
N LYS A 791 26.14 6.69 -24.32
CA LYS A 791 27.08 5.97 -23.45
C LYS A 791 27.09 6.62 -22.08
N PHE A 792 27.31 5.84 -21.03
CA PHE A 792 27.39 6.34 -19.67
C PHE A 792 28.69 5.93 -18.98
N GLU A 793 29.20 6.80 -18.11
CA GLU A 793 30.33 6.51 -17.21
C GLU A 793 29.97 7.01 -15.81
N PHE A 794 29.82 6.09 -14.86
CA PHE A 794 29.49 6.37 -13.46
C PHE A 794 30.04 5.28 -12.53
N GLN A 795 29.90 5.50 -11.22
CA GLN A 795 30.41 4.61 -10.17
C GLN A 795 29.30 3.86 -9.43
N ARG A 796 28.05 4.35 -9.51
CA ARG A 796 26.81 3.76 -9.03
C ARG A 796 25.71 4.00 -10.06
N LEU A 797 24.89 2.99 -10.33
CA LEU A 797 23.64 3.08 -11.11
C LEU A 797 22.45 2.89 -10.17
N SER A 798 21.22 3.02 -10.68
CA SER A 798 19.95 2.89 -9.95
C SER A 798 18.69 2.84 -10.81
N LEU A 799 18.62 1.88 -11.73
CA LEU A 799 17.38 1.54 -12.39
C LEU A 799 16.37 0.95 -11.38
N CYS A 800 15.10 1.29 -11.58
CA CYS A 800 13.87 0.85 -10.93
C CYS A 800 12.78 0.85 -12.02
N ASP A 801 11.96 -0.18 -12.17
CA ASP A 801 10.77 -0.28 -13.06
C ASP A 801 10.96 0.11 -14.58
N VAL A 802 12.22 0.35 -15.01
CA VAL A 802 12.68 0.70 -16.36
C VAL A 802 12.53 -0.44 -17.36
N LYS A 803 11.49 -0.45 -18.17
CA LYS A 803 11.25 -1.49 -19.21
C LYS A 803 12.35 -1.64 -20.29
N HIS A 804 13.43 -0.84 -20.31
CA HIS A 804 14.36 -0.69 -21.46
C HIS A 804 15.87 -0.84 -21.22
N TYR A 805 16.24 -1.15 -20.00
CA TYR A 805 17.57 -1.36 -19.47
C TYR A 805 18.73 -2.06 -20.21
N ARG A 806 18.56 -3.02 -21.14
CA ARG A 806 19.75 -3.83 -21.55
C ARG A 806 20.74 -2.97 -22.31
N VAL A 807 20.16 -1.98 -22.98
CA VAL A 807 20.82 -0.85 -23.60
C VAL A 807 21.46 0.10 -22.57
N TRP A 808 20.91 0.29 -21.37
CA TRP A 808 21.63 0.95 -20.26
C TRP A 808 22.88 0.14 -19.86
N LEU A 809 22.76 -1.18 -19.67
CA LEU A 809 23.88 -2.01 -19.23
C LEU A 809 25.00 -2.15 -20.27
N GLN A 810 24.64 -2.46 -21.51
CA GLN A 810 25.58 -2.62 -22.62
C GLN A 810 26.38 -1.34 -22.91
N ASN A 811 25.93 -0.19 -22.40
CA ASN A 811 26.60 1.10 -22.47
C ASN A 811 27.47 1.47 -21.24
N LEU A 812 27.65 0.56 -20.26
CA LEU A 812 28.49 0.81 -19.07
C LEU A 812 30.00 0.60 -19.29
N ALA A 813 30.77 1.27 -18.41
CA ALA A 813 32.16 0.94 -18.12
C ALA A 813 32.28 -0.31 -17.21
N PRO A 814 33.39 -1.07 -17.27
CA PRO A 814 33.54 -2.36 -16.59
C PRO A 814 33.84 -2.31 -15.07
N ASN A 815 33.93 -1.14 -14.44
CA ASN A 815 34.28 -1.02 -13.02
C ASN A 815 33.29 -0.12 -12.28
N LEU A 816 32.75 -0.62 -11.17
CA LEU A 816 31.70 -0.02 -10.37
C LEU A 816 32.01 -0.15 -8.87
N LYS A 817 31.37 0.71 -8.07
CA LYS A 817 31.44 0.68 -6.60
C LYS A 817 30.20 0.03 -6.02
N LYS A 818 29.06 0.62 -6.41
CA LYS A 818 27.71 0.06 -6.36
C LYS A 818 27.17 0.12 -7.81
N LEU A 819 25.94 -0.31 -8.04
CA LEU A 819 25.14 -0.37 -9.26
C LEU A 819 23.68 -0.42 -8.76
N GLN A 820 22.70 -0.31 -9.65
CA GLN A 820 21.30 -0.66 -9.43
C GLN A 820 20.69 -0.67 -10.90
N VAL A 821 20.25 -1.81 -11.55
CA VAL A 821 20.19 -2.10 -13.05
C VAL A 821 19.64 -3.48 -13.63
N GLY A 822 18.51 -4.10 -13.24
CA GLY A 822 18.42 -5.59 -13.23
C GLY A 822 17.17 -6.40 -13.65
N GLY A 823 17.27 -7.38 -14.59
CA GLY A 823 16.27 -8.32 -15.19
C GLY A 823 16.78 -9.26 -16.34
N ASP A 824 16.82 -10.60 -16.21
CA ASP A 824 16.95 -11.71 -17.24
C ASP A 824 18.08 -11.68 -18.33
N GLY A 825 19.08 -12.58 -18.29
CA GLY A 825 20.26 -12.56 -19.18
C GLY A 825 21.42 -11.53 -18.98
N ILE A 826 21.89 -11.18 -17.76
CA ILE A 826 23.17 -10.42 -17.49
C ILE A 826 24.41 -11.27 -17.80
N ARG A 827 24.35 -12.55 -18.24
CA ARG A 827 25.54 -13.37 -18.64
C ARG A 827 26.74 -12.52 -19.07
N GLU A 828 26.57 -11.98 -20.27
CA GLU A 828 27.57 -11.25 -21.05
C GLU A 828 27.83 -9.82 -20.53
N GLU A 829 27.05 -9.39 -19.54
CA GLU A 829 26.91 -8.04 -19.03
C GLU A 829 27.41 -7.89 -17.58
N MET A 830 27.51 -8.96 -16.76
CA MET A 830 28.09 -8.97 -15.40
C MET A 830 29.46 -9.65 -15.27
N SER A 831 29.78 -10.76 -15.94
CA SER A 831 31.15 -11.32 -15.88
C SER A 831 32.21 -10.46 -16.58
N ARG A 832 31.79 -9.34 -17.17
CA ARG A 832 32.63 -8.22 -17.63
C ARG A 832 32.70 -7.02 -16.67
N LEU A 833 31.87 -7.00 -15.62
CA LEU A 833 31.81 -5.96 -14.58
C LEU A 833 32.71 -6.32 -13.40
N LYS A 834 32.99 -5.33 -12.57
CA LYS A 834 33.77 -5.44 -11.33
C LYS A 834 33.16 -4.54 -10.29
N VAL A 835 32.85 -5.09 -9.13
CA VAL A 835 32.00 -4.48 -8.11
C VAL A 835 32.71 -4.52 -6.76
N SER A 836 32.97 -3.35 -6.18
CA SER A 836 33.98 -3.22 -5.11
C SER A 836 33.49 -2.78 -3.73
N GLU A 837 32.30 -2.20 -3.59
CA GLU A 837 31.75 -1.80 -2.28
C GLU A 837 30.57 -2.69 -1.88
N SER A 838 29.67 -3.00 -2.82
CA SER A 838 28.31 -3.50 -2.54
C SER A 838 27.77 -4.28 -3.76
N LEU A 839 26.95 -5.35 -3.62
CA LEU A 839 26.28 -6.06 -4.75
C LEU A 839 24.75 -6.30 -4.50
N ASN A 840 23.86 -6.19 -5.54
CA ASN A 840 22.38 -6.37 -5.54
C ASN A 840 21.72 -6.58 -7.00
N LEU A 841 20.55 -7.27 -7.23
CA LEU A 841 20.15 -8.29 -8.29
C LEU A 841 18.73 -9.13 -8.19
N TYR A 842 17.47 -8.70 -7.81
CA TYR A 842 16.34 -9.56 -7.20
C TYR A 842 15.31 -10.21 -8.11
N ASN A 843 15.66 -10.54 -9.32
CA ASN A 843 14.84 -11.50 -10.04
C ASN A 843 15.66 -12.25 -11.05
N CYS A 844 16.93 -12.40 -10.76
CA CYS A 844 17.85 -12.24 -11.85
C CYS A 844 17.78 -13.45 -12.83
N PRO A 845 17.37 -14.66 -12.39
CA PRO A 845 17.70 -15.33 -11.12
C PRO A 845 18.72 -16.52 -11.26
N ASP A 846 19.99 -16.34 -11.71
CA ASP A 846 20.40 -16.92 -13.02
C ASP A 846 21.95 -17.03 -13.37
N ILE A 847 22.99 -16.31 -12.91
CA ILE A 847 24.39 -16.12 -13.49
C ILE A 847 25.32 -17.15 -12.75
N GLN A 848 26.61 -17.33 -13.06
CA GLN A 848 27.40 -18.49 -12.55
C GLN A 848 28.68 -18.19 -11.71
N ASP A 849 29.37 -19.27 -11.28
CA ASP A 849 30.37 -19.38 -10.17
C ASP A 849 31.61 -18.58 -10.60
N GLU A 850 31.85 -18.69 -11.90
CA GLU A 850 32.81 -18.07 -12.75
C GLU A 850 32.52 -16.59 -13.04
N ASP A 851 31.31 -16.10 -12.72
CA ASP A 851 30.80 -14.81 -13.16
C ASP A 851 30.74 -13.77 -11.98
N LEU A 852 30.50 -14.20 -10.72
CA LEU A 852 30.84 -13.40 -9.51
C LEU A 852 32.34 -13.19 -9.29
N GLU A 853 33.23 -13.80 -10.09
CA GLU A 853 34.69 -13.56 -10.04
C GLU A 853 35.09 -12.07 -10.11
N GLY A 854 34.21 -11.22 -10.66
CA GLY A 854 34.40 -9.77 -10.71
C GLY A 854 34.19 -9.02 -9.37
N VAL A 855 33.59 -9.66 -8.38
CA VAL A 855 33.05 -9.00 -7.17
C VAL A 855 33.99 -9.15 -5.97
N THR A 856 34.25 -8.04 -5.27
CA THR A 856 35.02 -8.01 -4.02
C THR A 856 34.30 -7.27 -2.89
N ALA A 857 33.01 -6.98 -3.08
CA ALA A 857 32.15 -6.31 -2.10
C ALA A 857 32.09 -7.04 -0.75
N THR A 858 31.62 -6.34 0.29
CA THR A 858 31.39 -6.89 1.64
C THR A 858 30.02 -6.53 2.19
N ASP A 859 29.46 -5.41 1.73
CA ASP A 859 28.03 -5.07 1.76
C ASP A 859 27.32 -5.84 0.64
N ILE A 860 27.45 -7.17 0.69
CA ILE A 860 26.82 -8.10 -0.23
C ILE A 860 25.54 -8.54 0.41
N ARG A 861 24.42 -8.36 -0.27
CA ARG A 861 23.31 -9.25 -0.04
C ARG A 861 22.79 -9.77 -1.37
N VAL A 862 22.26 -10.98 -1.45
CA VAL A 862 22.03 -11.75 -2.68
C VAL A 862 20.58 -12.22 -2.80
N TYR A 863 19.90 -12.20 -3.98
CA TYR A 863 18.46 -12.44 -4.20
C TYR A 863 18.10 -13.23 -5.53
N LYS A 864 17.91 -14.56 -5.39
CA LYS A 864 17.65 -15.79 -6.19
C LYS A 864 18.76 -16.41 -7.06
N ALA A 865 19.99 -16.36 -6.56
CA ALA A 865 21.28 -16.64 -7.18
C ALA A 865 21.88 -18.03 -6.98
N LYS A 866 22.06 -18.87 -8.01
CA LYS A 866 22.30 -20.35 -8.05
C LYS A 866 23.59 -20.89 -7.49
N LEU A 867 24.06 -20.28 -6.44
CA LEU A 867 25.48 -20.21 -6.27
C LEU A 867 26.05 -21.53 -5.61
N SER A 868 27.33 -21.71 -5.23
CA SER A 868 27.87 -22.97 -4.62
C SER A 868 28.29 -22.91 -3.12
N GLU A 869 28.03 -23.96 -2.31
CA GLU A 869 28.21 -24.02 -0.81
C GLU A 869 29.60 -23.54 -0.38
N LYS A 870 30.57 -23.86 -1.23
CA LYS A 870 31.97 -23.49 -1.14
C LYS A 870 32.18 -21.98 -0.98
N TRP A 871 31.38 -21.14 -1.64
CA TRP A 871 31.48 -19.69 -1.47
C TRP A 871 30.72 -19.19 -0.27
N VAL A 872 29.67 -19.89 0.16
CA VAL A 872 28.86 -19.49 1.32
C VAL A 872 29.81 -19.31 2.48
N LYS A 873 30.64 -20.33 2.66
CA LYS A 873 31.80 -20.29 3.53
C LYS A 873 32.79 -19.19 3.13
N LYS A 874 33.32 -19.17 1.89
CA LYS A 874 34.30 -18.18 1.38
C LYS A 874 33.92 -16.71 1.63
N MET A 875 32.66 -16.34 1.52
CA MET A 875 32.20 -14.94 1.59
C MET A 875 31.43 -14.59 2.84
N LEU A 876 30.85 -15.56 3.56
CA LEU A 876 30.58 -15.36 4.98
C LEU A 876 31.91 -15.12 5.70
N GLU A 877 32.97 -15.87 5.37
CA GLU A 877 34.36 -15.60 5.80
C GLU A 877 34.86 -14.24 5.32
N HIS A 878 34.68 -13.86 4.04
CA HIS A 878 35.10 -12.55 3.51
C HIS A 878 34.36 -11.39 4.18
N HIS A 879 33.05 -11.49 4.40
CA HIS A 879 32.26 -10.49 5.11
C HIS A 879 32.70 -10.40 6.58
N LEU A 880 32.82 -11.53 7.28
CA LEU A 880 33.28 -11.56 8.68
C LEU A 880 34.72 -11.03 8.82
N THR A 881 35.57 -11.27 7.82
CA THR A 881 36.98 -10.84 7.81
C THR A 881 37.15 -9.39 7.35
N ASN A 882 36.45 -8.93 6.31
CA ASN A 882 36.72 -7.69 5.59
C ASN A 882 35.58 -6.67 5.62
N GLY A 883 34.38 -7.05 6.06
CA GLY A 883 33.22 -6.16 6.15
C GLY A 883 33.29 -5.17 7.33
N THR A 884 32.42 -4.17 7.29
CA THR A 884 32.34 -3.10 8.29
C THR A 884 31.26 -3.37 9.37
N ARG A 885 30.59 -2.32 9.89
CA ARG A 885 29.44 -2.39 10.82
C ARG A 885 28.08 -2.10 10.16
N THR A 886 28.10 -1.52 8.96
CA THR A 886 26.91 -1.19 8.16
C THR A 886 26.65 -2.19 7.05
N ASP A 887 27.70 -2.88 6.60
CA ASP A 887 27.64 -3.97 5.64
C ASP A 887 26.71 -5.07 6.18
N VAL A 888 25.80 -5.51 5.36
CA VAL A 888 24.99 -6.71 5.62
C VAL A 888 25.59 -7.89 4.85
N PHE A 889 25.29 -9.10 5.31
CA PHE A 889 25.43 -10.33 4.54
C PHE A 889 24.08 -11.06 4.57
N GLU A 890 23.40 -11.15 3.43
CA GLU A 890 21.99 -11.60 3.40
C GLU A 890 21.65 -12.33 2.12
N VAL A 891 21.12 -13.53 2.25
CA VAL A 891 21.26 -14.55 1.24
C VAL A 891 20.21 -15.65 1.57
N VAL A 892 18.93 -15.47 1.20
CA VAL A 892 17.82 -16.48 1.18
C VAL A 892 18.08 -17.61 0.18
N LEU A 893 19.10 -18.39 0.48
CA LEU A 893 19.59 -19.49 -0.30
C LEU A 893 18.53 -20.53 -0.59
N ASP A 894 17.89 -20.40 -1.73
CA ASP A 894 17.20 -21.48 -2.42
C ASP A 894 17.93 -22.85 -2.22
N ALA A 895 17.33 -24.02 -1.97
CA ALA A 895 18.06 -25.30 -1.72
C ALA A 895 17.87 -26.34 -2.85
N ILE A 896 18.72 -27.39 -2.97
CA ILE A 896 18.79 -28.31 -4.15
C ILE A 896 18.09 -29.68 -3.96
N SER A 897 17.43 -30.13 -5.05
CA SER A 897 16.45 -31.25 -5.24
C SER A 897 16.41 -32.47 -4.30
N ASN A 898 15.18 -32.78 -3.86
CA ASN A 898 14.76 -33.50 -2.64
C ASN A 898 15.85 -34.05 -1.72
N ASP A 899 16.74 -33.17 -1.21
CA ASP A 899 17.73 -33.55 -0.22
C ASP A 899 17.27 -33.21 1.21
N THR A 900 16.68 -34.20 1.88
CA THR A 900 16.22 -34.16 3.28
C THR A 900 17.37 -34.11 4.30
N THR A 901 18.51 -33.54 3.90
CA THR A 901 19.71 -33.37 4.71
C THR A 901 20.18 -31.93 4.84
N PHE A 902 19.33 -30.94 4.52
CA PHE A 902 19.59 -29.52 4.78
C PHE A 902 20.04 -29.31 6.24
N LYS A 903 21.32 -29.00 6.40
CA LYS A 903 21.95 -28.72 7.69
C LYS A 903 22.43 -27.28 7.65
N PRO A 904 21.86 -26.36 8.46
CA PRO A 904 22.34 -24.98 8.47
C PRO A 904 23.83 -24.90 8.82
N PHE A 905 24.33 -25.87 9.60
CA PHE A 905 25.75 -26.02 9.92
C PHE A 905 26.65 -26.29 8.71
N ASN A 906 26.15 -26.85 7.61
CA ASN A 906 26.93 -26.99 6.37
C ASN A 906 27.30 -25.62 5.78
N TYR A 907 26.60 -24.57 6.13
CA TYR A 907 26.84 -23.20 5.65
C TYR A 907 27.58 -22.32 6.66
N ILE A 908 27.91 -22.86 7.83
CA ILE A 908 28.74 -22.21 8.84
C ILE A 908 30.19 -22.69 8.64
N PRO A 909 31.17 -21.79 8.38
CA PRO A 909 32.59 -22.13 8.37
C PRO A 909 33.03 -22.87 9.64
N ASP A 910 33.79 -23.97 9.48
CA ASP A 910 34.16 -24.93 10.53
C ASP A 910 34.92 -24.30 11.73
N GLU A 911 35.58 -23.15 11.54
CA GLU A 911 36.32 -22.46 12.60
C GLU A 911 35.43 -21.62 13.53
N LEU A 912 34.17 -21.33 13.15
CA LEU A 912 33.29 -20.41 13.88
C LEU A 912 32.77 -20.96 15.21
N ILE A 913 32.78 -20.10 16.23
CA ILE A 913 32.28 -20.40 17.57
C ILE A 913 30.94 -19.68 17.74
N CYS A 914 29.84 -20.43 17.63
CA CYS A 914 28.47 -19.92 17.69
C CYS A 914 27.68 -20.50 18.88
N ARG A 915 26.68 -19.76 19.37
CA ARG A 915 25.68 -20.25 20.35
C ARG A 915 24.27 -20.00 19.83
N ARG A 916 23.41 -21.02 19.86
CA ARG A 916 21.97 -20.92 19.56
C ARG A 916 21.27 -20.17 20.69
N ASP A 917 20.37 -19.24 20.38
CA ASP A 917 19.51 -18.62 21.39
C ASP A 917 18.31 -19.54 21.67
N GLN A 918 18.04 -19.84 22.95
CA GLN A 918 16.75 -20.42 23.36
C GLN A 918 15.75 -19.28 23.59
N ARG A 919 14.55 -19.39 23.00
CA ARG A 919 13.39 -18.53 23.29
C ARG A 919 12.19 -19.41 23.66
N PRO A 920 11.37 -19.06 24.67
CA PRO A 920 10.21 -19.87 25.03
C PRO A 920 9.04 -19.75 24.03
N ASP A 921 8.94 -18.62 23.32
CA ASP A 921 7.68 -18.14 22.71
C ASP A 921 7.73 -17.97 21.18
N THR A 922 8.60 -18.70 20.46
CA THR A 922 8.73 -18.57 18.99
C THR A 922 8.89 -19.90 18.28
N GLU A 923 8.00 -20.17 17.32
CA GLU A 923 7.98 -21.35 16.45
C GLU A 923 9.12 -21.27 15.40
N TYR A 924 10.24 -21.94 15.67
CA TYR A 924 11.34 -22.17 14.73
C TYR A 924 11.81 -23.63 14.83
N THR A 925 12.06 -24.28 13.70
CA THR A 925 12.31 -25.74 13.64
C THR A 925 13.70 -26.14 14.11
N GLU A 926 13.87 -27.44 14.35
CA GLU A 926 15.16 -28.03 14.68
C GLU A 926 16.24 -27.67 13.64
N ASN A 927 15.86 -27.52 12.37
CA ASN A 927 16.68 -27.14 11.22
C ASN A 927 17.00 -25.63 11.10
N ALA A 928 16.35 -24.75 11.87
CA ALA A 928 16.62 -23.30 11.83
C ALA A 928 17.77 -22.92 12.79
N PHE A 929 18.91 -22.46 12.27
CA PHE A 929 19.94 -21.87 13.14
C PHE A 929 19.60 -20.41 13.43
N TYR A 930 19.37 -20.07 14.69
CA TYR A 930 19.30 -18.68 15.15
C TYR A 930 20.22 -18.50 16.35
N GLY A 931 21.25 -17.68 16.20
CA GLY A 931 22.29 -17.57 17.22
C GLY A 931 23.21 -16.38 17.07
N LYS A 932 24.22 -16.34 17.96
CA LYS A 932 25.25 -15.31 17.98
C LYS A 932 26.63 -15.94 17.76
N ILE A 933 27.49 -15.24 17.02
CA ILE A 933 28.90 -15.62 16.83
C ILE A 933 29.75 -14.97 17.94
N TYR A 934 30.61 -15.76 18.58
CA TYR A 934 31.47 -15.37 19.70
C TYR A 934 32.97 -15.44 19.37
N GLY A 935 33.36 -16.11 18.30
CA GLY A 935 34.75 -16.27 17.89
C GLY A 935 34.91 -17.10 16.61
N GLY A 936 36.15 -17.44 16.26
CA GLY A 936 36.48 -18.24 15.08
C GLY A 936 36.76 -17.45 13.79
N PHE A 937 36.75 -16.13 13.85
CA PHE A 937 37.16 -15.24 12.75
C PHE A 937 37.94 -14.05 13.30
N LYS A 938 38.63 -13.30 12.43
CA LYS A 938 39.35 -12.07 12.81
C LYS A 938 39.16 -10.97 11.78
N ASN A 939 38.36 -9.97 12.11
CA ASN A 939 38.04 -8.87 11.21
C ASN A 939 39.21 -7.87 11.06
N ILE A 940 39.63 -7.54 9.82
CA ILE A 940 40.76 -6.63 9.54
C ILE A 940 40.44 -5.16 9.85
N ASN A 941 39.15 -4.78 9.83
CA ASN A 941 38.69 -3.45 10.24
C ASN A 941 38.52 -3.34 11.77
N GLY A 942 38.81 -4.42 12.52
CA GLY A 942 38.66 -4.49 13.98
C GLY A 942 37.22 -4.71 14.46
N VAL A 943 36.27 -5.03 13.57
CA VAL A 943 34.85 -5.21 13.89
C VAL A 943 34.59 -6.60 14.48
N GLN A 944 35.08 -6.81 15.70
CA GLN A 944 34.94 -8.06 16.47
C GLN A 944 33.67 -8.08 17.35
N ASP A 945 32.65 -7.29 17.00
CA ASP A 945 31.38 -7.22 17.70
C ASP A 945 30.57 -8.52 17.54
N ARG A 946 29.67 -8.81 18.50
CA ARG A 946 28.76 -9.97 18.42
C ARG A 946 27.90 -9.89 17.16
N ARG A 947 28.18 -10.75 16.18
CA ARG A 947 27.31 -10.96 15.01
C ARG A 947 26.11 -11.79 15.42
N ARG A 948 24.92 -11.45 14.91
CA ARG A 948 23.81 -12.38 14.78
C ARG A 948 24.04 -13.16 13.49
N LEU A 949 23.87 -14.48 13.56
CA LEU A 949 23.73 -15.33 12.39
C LEU A 949 22.38 -16.02 12.53
N SER A 950 21.52 -15.81 11.55
CA SER A 950 20.35 -16.63 11.33
C SER A 950 20.49 -17.35 9.99
N ILE A 951 20.22 -18.64 10.00
CA ILE A 951 20.07 -19.50 8.83
C ILE A 951 18.65 -20.04 8.96
N ILE A 952 17.70 -19.26 8.47
CA ILE A 952 16.27 -19.52 8.62
C ILE A 952 15.79 -20.19 7.34
N PRO A 953 15.49 -21.51 7.34
CA PRO A 953 14.81 -22.12 6.21
C PRO A 953 13.57 -21.30 5.87
N ASN A 954 13.50 -20.96 4.59
CA ASN A 954 12.63 -19.99 3.97
C ASN A 954 12.20 -20.60 2.63
N SER A 955 11.95 -21.92 2.63
CA SER A 955 12.05 -22.71 1.40
C SER A 955 11.16 -22.10 0.35
N PRO A 956 11.57 -22.00 -0.92
CA PRO A 956 12.65 -22.72 -1.57
C PRO A 956 14.02 -22.40 -0.98
N SER A 957 14.07 -21.20 -0.44
CA SER A 957 15.17 -20.57 0.23
C SER A 957 15.55 -21.04 1.63
N PHE A 958 16.66 -20.52 2.14
CA PHE A 958 17.05 -20.49 3.53
C PHE A 958 17.86 -19.21 3.74
N SER A 959 17.32 -18.27 4.51
CA SER A 959 17.97 -16.98 4.79
C SER A 959 19.24 -17.19 5.59
N ILE A 960 20.39 -17.31 4.93
CA ILE A 960 21.64 -16.93 5.56
C ILE A 960 21.60 -15.42 5.70
N ARG A 961 21.59 -15.00 6.95
CA ARG A 961 21.30 -13.65 7.42
C ARG A 961 22.36 -13.40 8.49
N CYS A 962 23.32 -12.54 8.20
CA CYS A 962 24.39 -12.20 9.13
C CYS A 962 24.51 -10.68 9.28
N GLU A 963 24.29 -10.21 10.51
CA GLU A 963 24.33 -8.79 10.88
C GLU A 963 25.13 -8.51 12.15
N VAL A 964 25.46 -7.24 12.38
CA VAL A 964 25.93 -6.77 13.70
C VAL A 964 24.74 -6.66 14.64
N TYR A 965 24.73 -7.44 15.74
CA TYR A 965 23.62 -7.44 16.70
C TYR A 965 23.42 -6.05 17.32
N LYS A 966 22.28 -5.44 17.02
CA LYS A 966 21.90 -4.11 17.53
C LYS A 966 20.87 -4.26 18.65
N SER A 967 21.34 -4.14 19.88
CA SER A 967 20.45 -4.03 21.04
C SER A 967 19.83 -2.64 21.06
N PRO A 968 18.53 -2.50 21.36
CA PRO A 968 18.06 -1.26 21.97
C PRO A 968 18.84 -1.02 23.27
N GLU A 969 19.09 0.26 23.54
CA GLU A 969 19.91 0.89 24.59
C GLU A 969 20.25 0.07 25.85
N GLY A 970 21.54 -0.08 26.17
CA GLY A 970 21.98 -0.52 27.52
C GLY A 970 23.39 -1.12 27.62
N SER A 971 24.19 -0.58 28.54
CA SER A 971 25.34 -1.20 29.24
C SER A 971 26.09 -2.39 28.59
N TYR A 972 27.29 -2.13 28.09
CA TYR A 972 28.36 -3.14 28.05
C TYR A 972 29.04 -3.22 29.43
N GLU A 973 28.58 -4.11 30.30
CA GLU A 973 29.45 -4.69 31.34
C GLU A 973 29.98 -6.04 30.84
N MET A 974 31.29 -6.28 30.96
CA MET A 974 31.87 -7.61 30.74
C MET A 974 31.70 -8.42 32.01
N ASP A 975 30.59 -9.14 32.12
CA ASP A 975 30.28 -9.97 33.28
C ASP A 975 31.19 -11.22 33.32
N PRO A 976 32.08 -11.38 34.32
CA PRO A 976 33.21 -12.31 34.26
C PRO A 976 32.93 -13.63 34.99
N ILE A 977 32.01 -14.46 34.48
CA ILE A 977 31.75 -15.80 35.03
C ILE A 977 32.18 -16.89 34.05
N TYR A 978 33.45 -17.26 34.15
CA TYR A 978 34.03 -18.44 33.52
C TYR A 978 34.38 -19.51 34.58
N GLU A 979 33.44 -19.80 35.49
CA GLU A 979 33.55 -20.88 36.48
C GLU A 979 32.13 -21.30 36.96
N GLY A 980 31.79 -22.59 36.85
CA GLY A 980 30.65 -23.19 37.58
C GLY A 980 29.26 -23.17 36.93
N ILE A 981 29.11 -23.61 35.67
CA ILE A 981 27.81 -24.08 35.11
C ILE A 981 28.04 -25.47 34.48
N GLU A 982 27.04 -26.36 34.57
CA GLU A 982 27.20 -27.80 34.31
C GLU A 982 27.36 -28.20 32.82
N GLU A 983 27.99 -29.36 32.61
CA GLU A 983 28.60 -29.80 31.35
C GLU A 983 27.58 -30.42 30.35
N GLN A 984 26.51 -29.69 30.00
CA GLN A 984 25.50 -30.16 29.04
C GLN A 984 25.28 -29.26 27.80
N ASP A 985 25.41 -27.93 27.90
CA ASP A 985 25.08 -26.98 26.81
C ASP A 985 26.25 -26.63 25.86
N TYR A 986 27.36 -27.37 25.89
CA TYR A 986 28.48 -27.18 24.96
C TYR A 986 29.00 -28.50 24.38
N ARG A 987 28.93 -28.65 23.05
CA ARG A 987 29.74 -29.64 22.32
C ARG A 987 30.33 -29.07 21.03
N ARG A 988 31.60 -29.43 20.79
CA ARG A 988 32.22 -29.45 19.47
C ARG A 988 31.57 -30.54 18.61
N ALA A 989 31.59 -30.39 17.30
CA ALA A 989 31.06 -31.37 16.36
C ALA A 989 31.60 -32.80 16.61
N SER A 990 30.71 -33.72 16.99
CA SER A 990 30.80 -35.18 16.75
C SER A 990 29.61 -35.90 17.39
N LEU A 991 28.89 -36.67 16.58
CA LEU A 991 27.65 -37.41 16.88
C LEU A 991 26.45 -36.48 17.18
N TYR A 992 25.37 -36.48 16.40
CA TYR A 992 25.00 -37.36 15.26
C TYR A 992 25.23 -36.73 13.89
#